data_AF-A0A2N5ZPY3-F1
#
_entry.id   AF-A0A2N5ZPY3-F1
#
_cell.length_a   1.000
_cell.length_b   1.000
_cell.length_c   1.000
_cell.angle_alpha   90.00
_cell.angle_beta   90.00
_cell.angle_gamma   90.00
#
_symmetry.space_group_name_H-M   'P 1'
#
loop_
_entity.id
_entity.type
_entity.pdbx_description
1 polymer ?
#
loop_
_entity_poly.entity_id
_entity_poly.type
_entity_poly.pdbx_seq_one_letter_code
_entity_poly.pdbx_strand_id
1 'polypeptide(L)'
;MRKTLLVLSVVLFSYHFICAQDLDPLLKRKLTNEQLEQLKLAEEKSNSQKSYHFLINSAADSKSYGNEPDWRWKSKIGGSGDDYCKGIATDSEGNMYFVGSFCGELSVGSETLKTTGDREAIITKFNNSGELLWIKQIEASTGEKTEAFDITVDQSNNIYVTGYYSGSIDVGAFNLPDQAEYNLYVIKLNTSGDYLMAVHYGDEGEYRIGLKMDIDNNGNIYIVGSTQTKTGWRHESIILKYDSNCTLLWEQLHDESINDIKVGETHAYFVGVVEGSYNDGFIDDNVTLNSSNYISNAFILKSDLSGDFKWGVTAAHVNLMESSYGERLDIDSEENIFMVGFFKEQVDFGGNILTDATTGYITKCDSSGNFQWAKKTTSNIEDVAVNNENEIVVLSQEITRFDNTGNTLWTKKTNLSTGSIYTDNSNNILAVGTENGMILIIKYNTSGVNSWHYQFEGNSARGDVIGMVADSIGNLYTYGYASNDIEFFGESINSGLFLSKQNYLGEVVWIKDFNDLRMVAGSFGNYITMSPNDDNLFISGELQDTLIIVGEETLYPNENSEGYFIAKFDTEGNYKWAKQEKVKCNELCLRADYSGNIVLSGTFYITDTIGNKELICEGDRDIFISKYDKDGNFIWAKRAGGEYTDWFGFISVDGEDNVFLAGEFISENVTVDETEITLKEGDGNLLFSKLNSDGSVQWIKSYAGIENSNDNGWPEGMITDKFGYSYIKGMYQDSATFGDTVLSSPYGIGFSTFITKINPEGEILWANSIHNYKFIVSTCQIDNDKNGDVYFGGNAVSGDTLYFGSEFIYPSTEDDAFITKYNSMGELKWVKTMVKSYGRLTSAAVWDTSFVYVGGDFKYSINIGGDIFKSESVNGFVALIGNDINDPEIETCASDTSITLDENEQLIIPDLTDMIISFDDFTNDTNLIVTQNPESGIYINSGDGTMHEVVITVEDEEGNTKTCTVVITGSIKTGIENFSEDESNLIIYPNPSSDKIQINFENRELNNIELKLYDLQGRMILTKTSDKEGIIAIYKSEVKKSGIYIFKINDNRTGKIIFN
;
A
#
# COMPACT_ATOMS: atom_id res chain seq x y z
N MET A 1 -36.03 19.43 -42.70
CA MET A 1 -36.19 19.72 -41.25
C MET A 1 -35.28 18.80 -40.43
N ARG A 2 -33.99 18.83 -40.74
CA ARG A 2 -32.86 18.64 -39.83
C ARG A 2 -32.29 20.05 -39.62
N LYS A 3 -31.79 20.38 -38.42
CA LYS A 3 -31.48 21.73 -37.89
C LYS A 3 -32.60 22.40 -37.09
N THR A 4 -32.90 21.82 -35.92
CA THR A 4 -33.12 22.58 -34.68
C THR A 4 -32.57 21.72 -33.54
N LEU A 5 -31.26 21.50 -33.62
CA LEU A 5 -30.40 20.95 -32.59
C LEU A 5 -29.50 22.14 -32.20
N LEU A 6 -29.58 22.58 -30.95
CA LEU A 6 -28.77 23.58 -30.21
C LEU A 6 -29.75 24.36 -29.33
N VAL A 7 -29.76 24.05 -28.02
CA VAL A 7 -30.01 24.96 -26.88
C VAL A 7 -30.44 24.17 -25.63
N LEU A 8 -30.91 22.92 -25.72
CA LEU A 8 -31.30 22.16 -24.51
C LEU A 8 -30.19 21.34 -23.84
N SER A 9 -28.95 21.43 -24.30
CA SER A 9 -27.80 20.70 -23.72
C SER A 9 -26.67 21.61 -23.22
N VAL A 10 -26.91 22.93 -23.04
CA VAL A 10 -25.86 23.89 -22.61
C VAL A 10 -26.27 24.77 -21.42
N VAL A 11 -27.45 24.62 -20.81
CA VAL A 11 -27.78 25.38 -19.59
C VAL A 11 -28.54 24.49 -18.62
N LEU A 12 -27.80 23.83 -17.72
CA LEU A 12 -28.08 23.69 -16.27
C LEU A 12 -27.25 22.56 -15.64
N PHE A 13 -25.92 22.75 -15.65
CA PHE A 13 -25.08 22.44 -14.49
C PHE A 13 -24.60 23.80 -13.96
N SER A 14 -25.40 24.42 -13.10
CA SER A 14 -25.02 25.55 -12.23
C SER A 14 -26.18 25.83 -11.28
N TYR A 15 -25.98 25.55 -9.99
CA TYR A 15 -26.94 25.64 -8.89
C TYR A 15 -27.62 27.02 -8.75
N HIS A 16 -28.95 27.07 -8.61
CA HIS A 16 -29.72 27.75 -7.55
C HIS A 16 -31.25 27.66 -7.78
N PHE A 17 -31.98 27.58 -6.67
CA PHE A 17 -33.45 27.49 -6.52
C PHE A 17 -34.29 28.35 -7.48
N ILE A 18 -35.30 27.76 -8.11
CA ILE A 18 -36.50 28.49 -8.56
C ILE A 18 -37.74 27.76 -8.06
N CYS A 19 -38.51 28.46 -7.23
CA CYS A 19 -39.80 28.07 -6.69
C CYS A 19 -40.84 28.01 -7.84
N ALA A 20 -41.77 27.05 -7.84
CA ALA A 20 -42.76 26.83 -8.91
C ALA A 20 -43.76 27.99 -9.16
N GLN A 21 -43.64 29.10 -8.41
CA GLN A 21 -44.45 30.30 -8.61
C GLN A 21 -44.07 31.10 -9.87
N ASP A 22 -42.85 30.96 -10.41
CA ASP A 22 -42.32 31.78 -11.52
C ASP A 22 -42.29 31.10 -12.90
N LEU A 23 -43.05 30.02 -13.10
CA LEU A 23 -43.27 29.44 -14.43
C LEU A 23 -44.16 30.35 -15.30
N ASP A 24 -43.66 30.71 -16.50
CA ASP A 24 -44.35 31.49 -17.53
C ASP A 24 -45.81 30.99 -17.73
N PRO A 25 -46.83 31.89 -17.70
CA PRO A 25 -48.23 31.56 -17.94
C PRO A 25 -48.50 30.80 -19.25
N LEU A 26 -47.65 30.95 -20.27
CA LEU A 26 -47.76 30.22 -21.54
C LEU A 26 -47.32 28.76 -21.44
N LEU A 27 -46.40 28.43 -20.53
CA LEU A 27 -45.97 27.05 -20.26
C LEU A 27 -47.02 26.30 -19.43
N LYS A 28 -47.63 26.98 -18.43
CA LYS A 28 -48.72 26.43 -17.60
C LYS A 28 -49.94 26.00 -18.40
N ARG A 29 -50.18 26.59 -19.58
CA ARG A 29 -51.30 26.25 -20.48
C ARG A 29 -51.07 25.03 -21.39
N LYS A 30 -49.84 24.51 -21.47
CA LYS A 30 -49.50 23.36 -22.31
C LYS A 30 -49.42 22.03 -21.55
N LEU A 31 -49.53 22.08 -20.22
CA LEU A 31 -49.54 20.90 -19.35
C LEU A 31 -50.95 20.33 -19.26
N THR A 32 -51.07 19.00 -19.26
CA THR A 32 -52.35 18.33 -19.03
C THR A 32 -52.74 18.40 -17.54
N ASN A 33 -54.04 18.26 -17.23
CA ASN A 33 -54.52 18.28 -15.84
C ASN A 33 -53.82 17.23 -14.97
N GLU A 34 -53.48 16.08 -15.55
CA GLU A 34 -52.76 14.98 -14.89
C GLU A 34 -51.30 15.33 -14.54
N GLN A 35 -50.61 16.11 -15.40
CA GLN A 35 -49.26 16.62 -15.11
C GLN A 35 -49.25 17.73 -14.05
N LEU A 36 -50.32 18.53 -13.99
CA LEU A 36 -50.53 19.54 -12.94
C LEU A 36 -50.85 18.91 -11.57
N GLU A 37 -51.51 17.75 -11.56
CA GLU A 37 -51.83 17.00 -10.35
C GLU A 37 -50.59 16.27 -9.79
N GLN A 38 -49.74 15.72 -10.66
CA GLN A 38 -48.42 15.17 -10.30
C GLN A 38 -47.48 16.21 -9.68
N LEU A 39 -47.50 17.46 -10.18
CA LEU A 39 -46.74 18.58 -9.60
C LEU A 39 -47.26 19.02 -8.22
N LYS A 40 -48.58 18.99 -8.00
CA LYS A 40 -49.18 19.27 -6.68
C LYS A 40 -48.92 18.16 -5.65
N LEU A 41 -48.94 16.90 -6.08
CA LEU A 41 -48.56 15.75 -5.25
C LEU A 41 -47.07 15.77 -4.85
N ALA A 42 -46.20 16.34 -5.71
CA ALA A 42 -44.80 16.61 -5.37
C ALA A 42 -44.63 17.78 -4.38
N GLU A 43 -45.46 18.83 -4.48
CA GLU A 43 -45.46 19.95 -3.51
C GLU A 43 -46.03 19.54 -2.13
N GLU A 44 -47.07 18.70 -2.06
CA GLU A 44 -47.67 18.26 -0.79
C GLU A 44 -46.78 17.27 -0.03
N LYS A 45 -45.96 16.45 -0.71
CA LYS A 45 -44.92 15.64 -0.04
C LYS A 45 -43.72 16.45 0.46
N SER A 46 -43.57 17.71 0.06
CA SER A 46 -42.46 18.58 0.51
C SER A 46 -42.80 19.47 1.72
N ASN A 47 -44.06 19.51 2.18
CA ASN A 47 -44.53 20.49 3.16
C ASN A 47 -44.86 19.95 4.57
N SER A 48 -44.48 18.71 4.90
CA SER A 48 -44.56 18.21 6.27
C SER A 48 -43.17 17.92 6.85
N GLN A 49 -42.40 18.97 7.13
CA GLN A 49 -41.50 19.09 8.29
C GLN A 49 -40.73 20.42 8.21
N LYS A 50 -41.23 21.42 8.94
CA LYS A 50 -40.49 22.64 9.33
C LYS A 50 -40.12 22.44 10.81
N SER A 51 -38.88 22.03 11.09
CA SER A 51 -37.66 22.82 11.21
C SER A 51 -37.34 23.23 12.66
N TYR A 52 -36.22 22.73 13.17
CA TYR A 52 -35.15 23.59 13.67
C TYR A 52 -33.86 23.21 12.95
N HIS A 53 -33.38 24.14 12.13
CA HIS A 53 -32.05 24.15 11.51
C HIS A 53 -31.04 24.62 12.55
N PHE A 54 -29.87 23.97 12.60
CA PHE A 54 -28.61 24.68 12.81
C PHE A 54 -27.51 24.03 11.93
N LEU A 55 -27.01 24.84 10.99
CA LEU A 55 -25.77 24.74 10.20
C LEU A 55 -25.34 23.34 9.69
N ILE A 56 -25.71 23.03 8.43
CA ILE A 56 -24.96 22.08 7.61
C ILE A 56 -23.81 22.87 6.98
N ASN A 57 -22.59 22.66 7.45
CA ASN A 57 -21.40 22.88 6.63
C ASN A 57 -21.38 21.77 5.58
N SER A 58 -21.46 22.16 4.31
CA SER A 58 -21.32 21.27 3.16
C SER A 58 -19.84 20.94 2.90
N ALA A 59 -19.20 20.32 3.90
CA ALA A 59 -17.94 19.63 3.80
C ALA A 59 -18.13 18.29 4.53
N ALA A 60 -18.90 17.40 3.91
CA ALA A 60 -18.70 15.98 4.17
C ALA A 60 -17.45 15.64 3.37
N ASP A 61 -16.30 15.84 4.01
CA ASP A 61 -15.05 15.30 3.52
C ASP A 61 -15.23 13.81 3.30
N SER A 62 -14.56 13.37 2.25
CA SER A 62 -14.42 12.03 1.74
C SER A 62 -13.81 11.06 2.78
N LYS A 63 -14.49 10.80 3.90
CA LYS A 63 -14.23 9.63 4.76
C LYS A 63 -14.80 8.37 4.10
N SER A 64 -14.38 8.16 2.87
CA SER A 64 -14.76 7.08 1.98
C SER A 64 -13.48 6.33 1.64
N TYR A 65 -13.20 5.23 2.34
CA TYR A 65 -12.19 4.28 1.88
C TYR A 65 -12.89 3.06 1.32
N GLY A 66 -12.69 2.82 0.04
CA GLY A 66 -11.46 2.19 -0.47
C GLY A 66 -11.28 2.49 -1.95
N ASN A 67 -10.07 2.22 -2.42
CA ASN A 67 -9.58 2.68 -3.71
C ASN A 67 -9.35 1.49 -4.66
N GLU A 68 -9.25 1.82 -5.95
CA GLU A 68 -8.62 1.02 -7.02
C GLU A 68 -7.28 0.39 -6.54
N PRO A 69 -6.73 -0.68 -7.20
CA PRO A 69 -5.58 -1.44 -6.71
C PRO A 69 -4.46 -0.56 -6.17
N ASP A 70 -3.74 -0.98 -5.13
CA ASP A 70 -2.66 -0.20 -4.49
C ASP A 70 -1.55 0.20 -5.48
N TRP A 71 -1.76 1.34 -6.13
CA TRP A 71 -0.79 2.08 -6.89
C TRP A 71 -0.18 3.08 -5.90
N ARG A 72 1.11 2.96 -5.57
CA ARG A 72 1.81 4.05 -4.84
C ARG A 72 1.58 5.39 -5.53
N TRP A 73 1.53 5.34 -6.86
CA TRP A 73 1.07 6.42 -7.71
C TRP A 73 0.74 5.85 -9.10
N LYS A 74 -0.22 6.49 -9.77
CA LYS A 74 -0.61 6.20 -11.15
C LYS A 74 -0.70 7.51 -11.92
N SER A 75 -0.08 7.58 -13.08
CA SER A 75 -0.25 8.72 -13.98
C SER A 75 -0.49 8.30 -15.40
N LYS A 76 -1.33 9.11 -16.04
CA LYS A 76 -1.71 8.97 -17.42
C LYS A 76 -1.19 10.15 -18.21
N ILE A 77 -0.34 9.87 -19.17
CA ILE A 77 0.33 10.85 -20.00
C ILE A 77 -0.07 10.57 -21.44
N GLY A 78 -0.69 11.55 -22.11
CA GLY A 78 -1.22 11.29 -23.44
C GLY A 78 -1.61 12.54 -24.18
N GLY A 79 -1.62 12.41 -25.49
CA GLY A 79 -1.76 13.48 -26.44
C GLY A 79 -2.91 13.29 -27.43
N SER A 80 -2.91 14.14 -28.46
CA SER A 80 -3.90 14.11 -29.53
C SER A 80 -3.71 12.96 -30.55
N GLY A 81 -2.65 12.17 -30.43
CA GLY A 81 -2.25 11.10 -31.35
C GLY A 81 -1.83 9.81 -30.64
N ASP A 82 -1.23 8.87 -31.39
CA ASP A 82 -0.74 7.60 -30.86
C ASP A 82 0.59 7.79 -30.11
N ASP A 83 0.59 7.52 -28.80
CA ASP A 83 1.76 7.67 -27.93
C ASP A 83 2.23 6.31 -27.37
N TYR A 84 3.54 6.10 -27.38
CA TYR A 84 4.17 4.87 -26.93
C TYR A 84 5.17 5.14 -25.82
N CYS A 85 5.25 4.21 -24.86
CA CYS A 85 6.36 4.11 -23.93
C CYS A 85 6.99 2.72 -24.05
N LYS A 86 8.32 2.64 -23.97
CA LYS A 86 9.09 1.45 -24.37
C LYS A 86 10.19 1.02 -23.40
N GLY A 87 10.69 1.93 -22.56
CA GLY A 87 11.73 1.62 -21.58
C GLY A 87 11.56 2.41 -20.28
N ILE A 88 12.04 1.83 -19.19
CA ILE A 88 12.03 2.38 -17.84
C ILE A 88 13.34 2.03 -17.12
N ALA A 89 13.84 2.96 -16.30
CA ALA A 89 14.95 2.73 -15.39
C ALA A 89 14.82 3.61 -14.13
N THR A 90 15.57 3.31 -13.07
CA THR A 90 15.68 4.18 -11.88
C THR A 90 17.13 4.53 -11.59
N ASP A 91 17.36 5.70 -10.99
CA ASP A 91 18.65 6.01 -10.37
C ASP A 91 18.75 5.47 -8.93
N SER A 92 19.92 5.63 -8.31
CA SER A 92 20.17 5.18 -6.94
C SER A 92 19.29 5.87 -5.87
N GLU A 93 18.66 6.99 -6.21
CA GLU A 93 17.76 7.75 -5.33
C GLU A 93 16.28 7.34 -5.51
N GLY A 94 16.00 6.39 -6.42
CA GLY A 94 14.64 5.94 -6.74
C GLY A 94 13.90 6.88 -7.69
N ASN A 95 14.57 7.88 -8.28
CA ASN A 95 13.94 8.67 -9.33
C ASN A 95 13.74 7.79 -10.56
N MET A 96 12.58 7.94 -11.19
CA MET A 96 12.14 7.10 -12.30
C MET A 96 12.37 7.81 -13.63
N TYR A 97 12.88 7.08 -14.61
CA TYR A 97 13.12 7.56 -15.95
C TYR A 97 12.35 6.71 -16.94
N PHE A 98 11.69 7.37 -17.90
CA PHE A 98 10.95 6.66 -18.94
C PHE A 98 11.28 7.24 -20.31
N VAL A 99 11.23 6.37 -21.31
CA VAL A 99 11.40 6.76 -22.71
C VAL A 99 10.26 6.25 -23.57
N GLY A 100 9.97 7.02 -24.59
CA GLY A 100 8.86 6.74 -25.49
C GLY A 100 8.87 7.65 -26.70
N SER A 101 7.76 7.65 -27.43
CA SER A 101 7.58 8.49 -28.60
C SER A 101 6.12 8.87 -28.79
N PHE A 102 5.86 10.11 -29.20
CA PHE A 102 4.51 10.68 -29.30
C PHE A 102 4.26 11.31 -30.68
N CYS A 103 2.99 11.53 -31.03
CA CYS A 103 2.64 12.31 -32.23
C CYS A 103 1.50 13.31 -31.97
N GLY A 104 1.63 14.51 -32.54
CA GLY A 104 0.69 15.61 -32.29
C GLY A 104 1.07 16.42 -31.06
N GLU A 105 0.11 16.73 -30.20
CA GLU A 105 0.31 17.48 -28.95
C GLU A 105 0.28 16.52 -27.76
N LEU A 106 1.29 16.56 -26.88
CA LEU A 106 1.42 15.75 -25.66
C LEU A 106 1.46 16.66 -24.44
N SER A 107 0.65 16.37 -23.43
CA SER A 107 0.69 17.08 -22.14
C SER A 107 1.21 16.17 -21.03
N VAL A 108 2.20 16.67 -20.28
CA VAL A 108 2.80 15.98 -19.13
C VAL A 108 2.93 16.98 -17.98
N GLY A 109 2.16 16.79 -16.91
CA GLY A 109 2.07 17.79 -15.84
C GLY A 109 1.55 19.14 -16.37
N SER A 110 2.28 20.23 -16.11
CA SER A 110 1.99 21.56 -16.64
C SER A 110 2.62 21.85 -18.01
N GLU A 111 3.46 20.95 -18.53
CA GLU A 111 4.17 21.11 -19.79
C GLU A 111 3.35 20.55 -20.96
N THR A 112 3.35 21.27 -22.08
CA THR A 112 2.74 20.81 -23.34
C THR A 112 3.79 20.83 -24.44
N LEU A 113 4.08 19.66 -25.00
CA LEU A 113 4.97 19.46 -26.13
C LEU A 113 4.17 19.25 -27.41
N LYS A 114 4.78 19.56 -28.55
CA LYS A 114 4.16 19.38 -29.86
C LYS A 114 5.15 18.91 -30.89
N THR A 115 4.77 17.91 -31.69
CA THR A 115 5.63 17.39 -32.73
C THR A 115 5.75 18.34 -33.93
N THR A 116 6.97 18.43 -34.45
CA THR A 116 7.30 19.05 -35.73
C THR A 116 7.41 17.99 -36.83
N GLY A 117 8.00 16.84 -36.50
CA GLY A 117 8.07 15.65 -37.35
C GLY A 117 6.83 14.77 -37.31
N ASP A 118 6.93 13.60 -37.96
CA ASP A 118 5.89 12.57 -37.98
C ASP A 118 5.69 11.92 -36.60
N ARG A 119 6.78 11.76 -35.84
CA ARG A 119 6.83 11.20 -34.49
C ARG A 119 8.11 11.62 -33.80
N GLU A 120 8.05 11.90 -32.50
CA GLU A 120 9.21 12.38 -31.75
C GLU A 120 9.42 11.67 -30.43
N ALA A 121 10.69 11.44 -30.09
CA ALA A 121 11.08 10.76 -28.87
C ALA A 121 11.02 11.69 -27.65
N ILE A 122 10.67 11.11 -26.51
CA ILE A 122 10.64 11.78 -25.21
C ILE A 122 11.48 11.02 -24.19
N ILE A 123 12.10 11.80 -23.30
CA ILE A 123 12.78 11.31 -22.10
C ILE A 123 12.20 12.08 -20.93
N THR A 124 11.68 11.37 -19.94
CA THR A 124 11.08 11.97 -18.74
C THR A 124 11.84 11.52 -17.50
N LYS A 125 11.95 12.42 -16.52
CA LYS A 125 12.35 12.09 -15.16
C LYS A 125 11.23 12.45 -14.21
N PHE A 126 10.87 11.49 -13.37
CA PHE A 126 9.99 11.66 -12.22
C PHE A 126 10.78 11.44 -10.94
N ASN A 127 10.40 12.12 -9.86
CA ASN A 127 10.92 11.76 -8.55
C ASN A 127 10.32 10.41 -8.07
N ASN A 128 10.81 9.89 -6.96
CA ASN A 128 10.34 8.63 -6.37
C ASN A 128 8.83 8.65 -6.02
N SER A 129 8.24 9.84 -5.84
CA SER A 129 6.82 10.10 -5.53
C SER A 129 5.92 10.22 -6.77
N GLY A 130 6.50 10.24 -7.98
CA GLY A 130 5.74 10.39 -9.24
C GLY A 130 5.56 11.83 -9.73
N GLU A 131 6.21 12.83 -9.12
CA GLU A 131 6.19 14.19 -9.66
C GLU A 131 7.15 14.33 -10.85
N LEU A 132 6.71 15.00 -11.91
CA LEU A 132 7.56 15.28 -13.08
C LEU A 132 8.65 16.29 -12.70
N LEU A 133 9.91 15.86 -12.73
CA LEU A 133 11.06 16.75 -12.51
C LEU A 133 11.47 17.45 -13.80
N TRP A 134 11.52 16.73 -14.91
CA TRP A 134 11.76 17.32 -16.23
C TRP A 134 11.31 16.39 -17.36
N ILE A 135 11.08 16.99 -18.52
CA ILE A 135 10.82 16.30 -19.78
C ILE A 135 11.73 16.87 -20.87
N LYS A 136 12.25 15.98 -21.73
CA LYS A 136 13.07 16.32 -22.90
C LYS A 136 12.44 15.73 -24.15
N GLN A 137 12.36 16.56 -25.18
CA GLN A 137 11.91 16.20 -26.52
C GLN A 137 13.13 16.09 -27.44
N ILE A 138 13.22 15.03 -28.23
CA ILE A 138 14.20 14.91 -29.30
C ILE A 138 13.48 15.21 -30.61
N GLU A 139 13.56 16.46 -31.04
CA GLU A 139 12.80 16.97 -32.18
C GLU A 139 13.29 16.35 -33.50
N ALA A 140 12.33 15.91 -34.32
CA ALA A 140 12.60 15.47 -35.69
C ALA A 140 12.30 16.62 -36.66
N SER A 141 13.00 16.64 -37.78
CA SER A 141 12.66 17.56 -38.88
C SER A 141 11.27 17.23 -39.45
N THR A 142 10.60 18.19 -40.09
CA THR A 142 9.26 17.98 -40.67
C THR A 142 9.21 16.77 -41.62
N GLY A 143 8.37 15.78 -41.31
CA GLY A 143 8.22 14.54 -42.08
C GLY A 143 9.21 13.43 -41.71
N GLU A 144 10.15 13.70 -40.80
CA GLU A 144 11.09 12.73 -40.23
C GLU A 144 10.62 12.22 -38.88
N LYS A 145 11.31 11.23 -38.32
CA LYS A 145 10.93 10.56 -37.06
C LYS A 145 12.11 10.40 -36.12
N THR A 146 11.84 10.48 -34.82
CA THR A 146 12.73 10.04 -33.74
C THR A 146 11.94 9.14 -32.79
N GLU A 147 12.51 8.00 -32.42
CA GLU A 147 11.91 7.07 -31.47
C GLU A 147 12.93 6.65 -30.42
N ALA A 148 12.49 6.45 -29.18
CA ALA A 148 13.30 5.89 -28.10
C ALA A 148 12.69 4.55 -27.66
N PHE A 149 13.52 3.52 -27.60
CA PHE A 149 13.08 2.15 -27.30
C PHE A 149 13.59 1.64 -25.96
N ASP A 150 14.73 2.11 -25.50
CA ASP A 150 15.30 1.64 -24.24
C ASP A 150 16.08 2.72 -23.51
N ILE A 151 16.14 2.57 -22.19
CA ILE A 151 16.82 3.47 -21.27
C ILE A 151 17.47 2.66 -20.16
N THR A 152 18.67 3.07 -19.75
CA THR A 152 19.35 2.52 -18.58
C THR A 152 20.16 3.61 -17.87
N VAL A 153 20.57 3.33 -16.63
CA VAL A 153 21.26 4.27 -15.75
C VAL A 153 22.53 3.62 -15.21
N ASP A 154 23.67 4.31 -15.33
CA ASP A 154 24.94 3.81 -14.77
C ASP A 154 25.06 4.08 -13.26
N GLN A 155 26.07 3.49 -12.62
CA GLN A 155 26.35 3.68 -11.18
C GLN A 155 26.67 5.13 -10.79
N SER A 156 26.93 6.02 -11.74
CA SER A 156 27.13 7.46 -11.53
C SER A 156 25.84 8.27 -11.81
N ASN A 157 24.70 7.58 -11.96
CA ASN A 157 23.40 8.14 -12.31
C ASN A 157 23.36 8.89 -13.66
N ASN A 158 24.27 8.56 -14.59
CA ASN A 158 24.13 9.04 -15.97
C ASN A 158 23.08 8.18 -16.68
N ILE A 159 22.25 8.83 -17.48
CA ILE A 159 21.16 8.22 -18.23
C ILE A 159 21.62 7.94 -19.66
N TYR A 160 21.34 6.75 -20.17
CA TYR A 160 21.63 6.36 -21.55
C TYR A 160 20.33 5.96 -22.26
N VAL A 161 20.13 6.48 -23.46
CA VAL A 161 18.92 6.24 -24.26
C VAL A 161 19.30 5.83 -25.68
N THR A 162 18.60 4.84 -26.23
CA THR A 162 18.74 4.40 -27.62
C THR A 162 17.40 4.28 -28.30
N GLY A 163 17.47 4.22 -29.63
CA GLY A 163 16.35 4.11 -30.53
C GLY A 163 16.83 4.39 -31.95
N TYR A 164 16.01 5.07 -32.72
CA TYR A 164 16.37 5.45 -34.09
C TYR A 164 15.84 6.83 -34.50
N TYR A 165 16.47 7.41 -35.52
CA TYR A 165 15.99 8.62 -36.17
C TYR A 165 16.14 8.57 -37.70
N SER A 166 15.33 9.35 -38.41
CA SER A 166 15.48 9.62 -39.85
C SER A 166 15.85 11.09 -40.10
N GLY A 167 16.54 11.36 -41.22
CA GLY A 167 17.04 12.71 -41.51
C GLY A 167 18.16 13.12 -40.55
N SER A 168 18.32 14.43 -40.32
CA SER A 168 19.29 14.98 -39.37
C SER A 168 18.58 15.55 -38.14
N ILE A 169 19.15 15.35 -36.96
CA ILE A 169 18.61 15.86 -35.69
C ILE A 169 19.67 16.58 -34.86
N ASP A 170 19.23 17.55 -34.05
CA ASP A 170 20.07 18.24 -33.07
C ASP A 170 19.67 17.81 -31.66
N VAL A 171 20.66 17.39 -30.87
CA VAL A 171 20.49 16.96 -29.47
C VAL A 171 21.35 17.89 -28.61
N GLY A 172 20.76 18.99 -28.13
CA GLY A 172 21.51 20.02 -27.41
C GLY A 172 22.59 20.66 -28.28
N ALA A 173 23.87 20.45 -27.94
CA ALA A 173 25.01 20.94 -28.71
C ALA A 173 25.55 19.93 -29.74
N PHE A 174 24.96 18.72 -29.80
CA PHE A 174 25.39 17.64 -30.67
C PHE A 174 24.53 17.60 -31.93
N ASN A 175 25.17 17.55 -33.10
CA ASN A 175 24.49 17.41 -34.38
C ASN A 175 24.67 15.98 -34.88
N LEU A 176 23.55 15.27 -35.09
CA LEU A 176 23.54 13.90 -35.61
C LEU A 176 23.13 13.93 -37.09
N PRO A 177 23.99 13.45 -38.02
CA PRO A 177 23.77 13.55 -39.46
C PRO A 177 22.80 12.48 -39.98
N ASP A 178 22.23 12.74 -41.16
CA ASP A 178 21.48 11.77 -41.95
C ASP A 178 22.45 10.84 -42.70
N GLN A 179 22.67 9.63 -42.19
CA GLN A 179 23.62 8.66 -42.79
C GLN A 179 22.98 7.37 -43.28
N ALA A 180 21.80 7.03 -42.77
CA ALA A 180 21.07 5.80 -43.05
C ALA A 180 19.57 6.11 -43.21
N GLU A 181 18.80 5.18 -43.77
CA GLU A 181 17.33 5.38 -43.85
C GLU A 181 16.74 5.51 -42.44
N TYR A 182 17.23 4.69 -41.51
CA TYR A 182 17.09 4.88 -40.06
C TYR A 182 18.47 4.78 -39.41
N ASN A 183 18.79 5.73 -38.53
CA ASN A 183 20.06 5.84 -37.85
C ASN A 183 19.86 5.46 -36.38
N LEU A 184 20.64 4.50 -35.88
CA LEU A 184 20.66 4.17 -34.46
C LEU A 184 21.33 5.33 -33.73
N TYR A 185 20.83 5.70 -32.55
CA TYR A 185 21.50 6.70 -31.71
C TYR A 185 21.75 6.19 -30.29
N VAL A 186 22.72 6.81 -29.63
CA VAL A 186 22.98 6.70 -28.20
C VAL A 186 23.11 8.10 -27.64
N ILE A 187 22.26 8.46 -26.68
CA ILE A 187 22.32 9.74 -25.98
C ILE A 187 22.70 9.47 -24.53
N LYS A 188 23.63 10.26 -24.00
CA LYS A 188 24.03 10.27 -22.59
C LYS A 188 23.61 11.58 -21.94
N LEU A 189 22.91 11.52 -20.81
CA LEU A 189 22.50 12.68 -20.01
C LEU A 189 22.99 12.56 -18.56
N ASN A 190 23.11 13.70 -17.87
CA ASN A 190 23.22 13.72 -16.41
C ASN A 190 21.82 13.70 -15.75
N THR A 191 21.77 13.61 -14.42
CA THR A 191 20.53 13.59 -13.63
C THR A 191 19.66 14.85 -13.78
N SER A 192 20.26 15.99 -14.16
CA SER A 192 19.56 17.25 -14.45
C SER A 192 18.98 17.32 -15.86
N GLY A 193 19.21 16.31 -16.69
CA GLY A 193 18.75 16.26 -18.08
C GLY A 193 19.59 17.08 -19.06
N ASP A 194 20.83 17.42 -18.70
CA ASP A 194 21.78 18.01 -19.64
C ASP A 194 22.38 16.91 -20.52
N TYR A 195 22.39 17.15 -21.83
CA TYR A 195 23.05 16.27 -22.78
C TYR A 195 24.56 16.31 -22.59
N LEU A 196 25.15 15.19 -22.16
CA LEU A 196 26.60 15.02 -22.03
C LEU A 196 27.21 14.52 -23.34
N MET A 197 26.47 13.73 -24.11
CA MET A 197 26.91 13.20 -25.39
C MET A 197 25.73 12.73 -26.24
N ALA A 198 25.90 12.76 -27.56
CA ALA A 198 25.06 12.03 -28.50
C ALA A 198 25.94 11.47 -29.64
N VAL A 199 25.78 10.19 -29.94
CA VAL A 199 26.43 9.53 -31.08
C VAL A 199 25.40 8.79 -31.90
N HIS A 200 25.69 8.58 -33.18
CA HIS A 200 24.86 7.83 -34.11
C HIS A 200 25.65 6.67 -34.73
N TYR A 201 24.92 5.70 -35.26
CA TYR A 201 25.46 4.60 -36.05
C TYR A 201 24.51 4.34 -37.23
N GLY A 202 25.02 4.50 -38.44
CA GLY A 202 24.25 4.43 -39.68
C GLY A 202 25.16 4.21 -40.88
N ASP A 203 24.75 3.31 -41.77
CA ASP A 203 25.39 3.08 -43.07
C ASP A 203 24.43 3.53 -44.19
N GLU A 204 24.99 4.08 -45.28
CA GLU A 204 24.21 4.64 -46.39
C GLU A 204 23.24 3.61 -47.00
N GLY A 205 21.94 3.90 -46.93
CA GLY A 205 20.87 3.07 -47.48
C GLY A 205 20.44 1.88 -46.60
N GLU A 206 21.01 1.75 -45.41
CA GLU A 206 20.65 0.70 -44.45
C GLU A 206 19.62 1.19 -43.43
N TYR A 207 19.00 0.26 -42.71
CA TYR A 207 18.24 0.55 -41.51
C TYR A 207 19.10 0.20 -40.31
N ARG A 208 19.25 1.10 -39.34
CA ARG A 208 19.91 0.84 -38.06
C ARG A 208 18.98 1.32 -36.96
N ILE A 209 18.51 0.39 -36.15
CA ILE A 209 17.53 0.67 -35.11
C ILE A 209 18.05 0.11 -33.79
N GLY A 210 18.28 0.93 -32.78
CA GLY A 210 18.64 0.45 -31.44
C GLY A 210 17.39 -0.05 -30.72
N LEU A 211 17.40 -1.30 -30.25
CA LEU A 211 16.25 -1.95 -29.65
C LEU A 211 16.36 -2.06 -28.13
N LYS A 212 17.50 -2.58 -27.65
CA LYS A 212 17.77 -2.87 -26.24
C LYS A 212 19.21 -2.54 -25.88
N MET A 213 19.44 -2.11 -24.64
CA MET A 213 20.77 -1.81 -24.15
C MET A 213 20.98 -2.26 -22.71
N ASP A 214 22.24 -2.48 -22.36
CA ASP A 214 22.65 -2.65 -20.97
C ASP A 214 24.09 -2.18 -20.75
N ILE A 215 24.50 -1.97 -19.50
CA ILE A 215 25.78 -1.36 -19.15
C ILE A 215 26.54 -2.25 -18.16
N ASP A 216 27.84 -2.48 -18.43
CA ASP A 216 28.69 -3.20 -17.46
C ASP A 216 29.20 -2.30 -16.33
N ASN A 217 29.77 -2.91 -15.28
CA ASN A 217 30.32 -2.19 -14.12
C ASN A 217 31.45 -1.20 -14.44
N ASN A 218 32.02 -1.22 -15.65
CA ASN A 218 33.01 -0.23 -16.10
C ASN A 218 32.39 0.93 -16.89
N GLY A 219 31.06 0.93 -17.06
CA GLY A 219 30.32 1.92 -17.84
C GLY A 219 30.38 1.67 -19.35
N ASN A 220 30.78 0.48 -19.81
CA ASN A 220 30.69 0.17 -21.25
C ASN A 220 29.23 -0.15 -21.60
N ILE A 221 28.79 0.32 -22.75
CA ILE A 221 27.41 0.26 -23.21
C ILE A 221 27.31 -0.83 -24.27
N TYR A 222 26.38 -1.76 -24.11
CA TYR A 222 26.08 -2.81 -25.07
C TYR A 222 24.71 -2.55 -25.65
N ILE A 223 24.58 -2.64 -26.97
CA ILE A 223 23.33 -2.37 -27.66
C ILE A 223 23.03 -3.51 -28.62
N VAL A 224 21.82 -4.04 -28.53
CA VAL A 224 21.22 -4.89 -29.55
C VAL A 224 20.33 -4.02 -30.43
N GLY A 225 20.53 -4.11 -31.74
CA GLY A 225 19.76 -3.39 -32.74
C GLY A 225 19.34 -4.27 -33.91
N SER A 226 18.50 -3.70 -34.79
CA SER A 226 18.02 -4.30 -36.04
C SER A 226 18.62 -3.61 -37.26
N THR A 227 18.96 -4.39 -38.28
CA THR A 227 19.44 -3.89 -39.58
C THR A 227 18.33 -3.70 -40.63
N GLN A 228 17.08 -4.03 -40.31
CA GLN A 228 15.97 -4.08 -41.28
C GLN A 228 14.83 -3.10 -40.96
N THR A 229 14.01 -2.80 -41.98
CA THR A 229 12.81 -1.93 -41.92
C THR A 229 11.78 -2.24 -40.82
N LYS A 230 11.80 -3.43 -40.23
CA LYS A 230 10.76 -3.89 -39.31
C LYS A 230 11.34 -4.15 -37.93
N THR A 231 10.76 -3.49 -36.95
CA THR A 231 10.92 -3.77 -35.51
C THR A 231 10.12 -5.01 -35.05
N GLY A 232 9.82 -5.93 -35.97
CA GLY A 232 9.09 -7.16 -35.66
C GLY A 232 10.03 -8.34 -35.35
N TRP A 233 9.48 -9.49 -34.96
CA TRP A 233 10.19 -10.70 -34.51
C TRP A 233 11.13 -11.37 -35.53
N ARG A 234 11.41 -10.72 -36.67
CA ARG A 234 12.22 -11.23 -37.78
C ARG A 234 13.08 -10.11 -38.33
N HIS A 235 14.31 -10.03 -37.84
CA HIS A 235 15.32 -9.11 -38.31
C HIS A 235 16.72 -9.71 -38.11
N GLU A 236 17.66 -9.30 -38.96
CA GLU A 236 19.10 -9.45 -38.70
C GLU A 236 19.47 -8.49 -37.57
N SER A 237 20.29 -8.96 -36.64
CA SER A 237 20.68 -8.21 -35.46
C SER A 237 22.09 -7.64 -35.59
N ILE A 238 22.28 -6.46 -34.99
CA ILE A 238 23.60 -5.88 -34.77
C ILE A 238 23.83 -5.75 -33.27
N ILE A 239 25.02 -6.13 -32.82
CA ILE A 239 25.48 -5.92 -31.46
C ILE A 239 26.61 -4.89 -31.50
N LEU A 240 26.44 -3.80 -30.78
CA LEU A 240 27.44 -2.74 -30.66
C LEU A 240 27.93 -2.67 -29.22
N LYS A 241 29.24 -2.48 -29.03
CA LYS A 241 29.80 -2.11 -27.74
C LYS A 241 30.51 -0.78 -27.81
N TYR A 242 30.16 0.12 -26.90
CA TYR A 242 30.82 1.40 -26.70
C TYR A 242 31.50 1.45 -25.32
N ASP A 243 32.55 2.26 -25.19
CA ASP A 243 33.06 2.65 -23.87
C ASP A 243 32.18 3.72 -23.19
N SER A 244 32.52 4.08 -21.95
CA SER A 244 31.79 5.09 -21.17
C SER A 244 31.80 6.52 -21.76
N ASN A 245 32.63 6.75 -22.78
CA ASN A 245 32.72 7.98 -23.56
C ASN A 245 32.05 7.82 -24.93
N CYS A 246 31.17 6.83 -25.10
CA CYS A 246 30.50 6.46 -26.35
C CYS A 246 31.45 6.29 -27.54
N THR A 247 32.69 5.81 -27.30
CA THR A 247 33.60 5.39 -28.37
C THR A 247 33.32 3.94 -28.73
N LEU A 248 33.04 3.65 -30.01
CA LEU A 248 32.78 2.29 -30.47
C LEU A 248 34.03 1.41 -30.27
N LEU A 249 33.86 0.31 -29.54
CA LEU A 249 34.91 -0.67 -29.26
C LEU A 249 34.88 -1.83 -30.26
N TRP A 250 33.69 -2.38 -30.53
CA TRP A 250 33.48 -3.43 -31.52
C TRP A 250 32.02 -3.49 -31.98
N GLU A 251 31.82 -4.17 -33.11
CA GLU A 251 30.53 -4.44 -33.73
C GLU A 251 30.46 -5.91 -34.16
N GLN A 252 29.26 -6.49 -34.12
CA GLN A 252 28.99 -7.84 -34.63
C GLN A 252 27.63 -7.87 -35.32
N LEU A 253 27.56 -8.50 -36.50
CA LEU A 253 26.34 -8.69 -37.28
C LEU A 253 25.94 -10.16 -37.24
N HIS A 254 24.65 -10.39 -37.03
CA HIS A 254 24.05 -11.72 -36.86
C HIS A 254 22.83 -11.86 -37.77
N ASP A 255 22.70 -13.02 -38.41
CA ASP A 255 21.54 -13.33 -39.25
C ASP A 255 20.32 -13.69 -38.40
N GLU A 256 20.54 -14.13 -37.16
CA GLU A 256 19.53 -14.44 -36.15
C GLU A 256 18.95 -13.17 -35.51
N SER A 257 17.68 -13.27 -35.12
CA SER A 257 17.00 -12.19 -34.41
C SER A 257 17.29 -12.28 -32.92
N ILE A 258 18.18 -11.42 -32.45
CA ILE A 258 18.45 -11.16 -31.05
C ILE A 258 17.52 -10.03 -30.59
N ASN A 259 16.68 -10.32 -29.60
CA ASN A 259 15.59 -9.44 -29.18
C ASN A 259 15.92 -8.63 -27.92
N ASP A 260 16.79 -9.14 -27.04
CA ASP A 260 17.11 -8.50 -25.77
C ASP A 260 18.49 -8.92 -25.23
N ILE A 261 19.05 -8.10 -24.34
CA ILE A 261 20.39 -8.24 -23.76
C ILE A 261 20.40 -7.92 -22.26
N LYS A 262 21.14 -8.71 -21.48
CA LYS A 262 21.50 -8.38 -20.10
C LYS A 262 22.97 -8.66 -19.83
N VAL A 263 23.62 -7.76 -19.11
CA VAL A 263 25.05 -7.77 -18.83
C VAL A 263 25.26 -7.99 -17.34
N GLY A 264 25.78 -9.17 -16.99
CA GLY A 264 26.19 -9.50 -15.63
C GLY A 264 27.58 -8.96 -15.28
N GLU A 265 28.13 -9.42 -14.15
CA GLU A 265 29.46 -9.00 -13.72
C GLU A 265 30.56 -9.44 -14.70
N THR A 266 30.38 -10.59 -15.34
CA THR A 266 31.44 -11.23 -16.14
C THR A 266 31.01 -11.65 -17.54
N HIS A 267 29.71 -11.69 -17.82
CA HIS A 267 29.16 -12.18 -19.09
C HIS A 267 28.01 -11.31 -19.58
N ALA A 268 27.74 -11.37 -20.88
CA ALA A 268 26.52 -10.86 -21.46
C ALA A 268 25.64 -12.03 -21.92
N TYR A 269 24.33 -11.89 -21.73
CA TYR A 269 23.31 -12.86 -22.07
C TYR A 269 22.35 -12.25 -23.07
N PHE A 270 21.93 -13.05 -24.05
CA PHE A 270 21.07 -12.61 -25.13
C PHE A 270 19.96 -13.64 -25.34
N VAL A 271 18.77 -13.17 -25.68
CA VAL A 271 17.66 -14.04 -26.09
C VAL A 271 17.11 -13.62 -27.44
N GLY A 272 16.49 -14.57 -28.12
CA GLY A 272 15.95 -14.30 -29.44
C GLY A 272 15.32 -15.52 -30.09
N VAL A 273 15.29 -15.50 -31.42
CA VAL A 273 14.71 -16.55 -32.25
C VAL A 273 15.62 -16.92 -33.43
N VAL A 274 15.81 -18.23 -33.64
CA VAL A 274 16.48 -18.80 -34.83
C VAL A 274 15.43 -19.33 -35.82
N GLU A 275 15.55 -19.01 -37.12
CA GLU A 275 14.64 -19.50 -38.17
C GLU A 275 15.25 -20.59 -39.07
N GLY A 276 14.62 -21.77 -39.11
CA GLY A 276 15.15 -22.97 -39.77
C GLY A 276 15.05 -23.07 -41.31
N SER A 277 14.99 -21.98 -42.09
CA SER A 277 14.89 -22.09 -43.56
C SER A 277 15.98 -21.41 -44.40
N TYR A 278 16.76 -20.47 -43.84
CA TYR A 278 17.81 -19.76 -44.58
C TYR A 278 19.09 -19.46 -43.79
N ASN A 279 19.06 -19.57 -42.45
CA ASN A 279 20.20 -19.27 -41.59
C ASN A 279 20.84 -20.58 -41.11
N ASP A 280 22.16 -20.66 -41.17
CA ASP A 280 22.93 -21.88 -40.91
C ASP A 280 23.09 -22.19 -39.40
N GLY A 281 22.49 -21.37 -38.52
CA GLY A 281 22.50 -21.55 -37.08
C GLY A 281 23.88 -21.30 -36.45
N PHE A 282 24.79 -20.66 -37.18
CA PHE A 282 26.10 -20.26 -36.70
C PHE A 282 26.05 -18.81 -36.22
N ILE A 283 25.97 -18.64 -34.90
CA ILE A 283 26.08 -17.32 -34.26
C ILE A 283 27.53 -16.82 -34.29
N ASP A 284 28.48 -17.74 -34.16
CA ASP A 284 29.92 -17.47 -34.20
C ASP A 284 30.66 -18.74 -34.64
N ASP A 285 31.93 -18.62 -35.01
CA ASP A 285 32.83 -19.71 -35.43
C ASP A 285 32.85 -20.88 -34.41
N ASN A 286 32.50 -20.62 -33.14
CA ASN A 286 32.56 -21.57 -32.03
C ASN A 286 31.19 -21.92 -31.40
N VAL A 287 30.09 -21.26 -31.78
CA VAL A 287 28.77 -21.48 -31.17
C VAL A 287 27.72 -21.74 -32.24
N THR A 288 27.16 -22.96 -32.22
CA THR A 288 26.10 -23.40 -33.14
C THR A 288 24.79 -23.61 -32.39
N LEU A 289 23.72 -22.96 -32.84
CA LEU A 289 22.36 -23.17 -32.39
C LEU A 289 21.68 -24.22 -33.27
N ASN A 290 21.48 -25.42 -32.73
CA ASN A 290 20.84 -26.51 -33.48
C ASN A 290 19.33 -26.28 -33.61
N SER A 291 18.86 -25.77 -34.75
CA SER A 291 17.43 -25.77 -35.08
C SER A 291 17.04 -27.10 -35.74
N SER A 292 16.46 -28.02 -34.96
CA SER A 292 15.82 -29.20 -35.55
C SER A 292 14.49 -28.76 -36.17
N ASN A 293 14.41 -28.72 -37.50
CA ASN A 293 13.22 -28.49 -38.32
C ASN A 293 12.93 -27.03 -38.73
N TYR A 294 12.15 -26.86 -39.81
CA TYR A 294 11.86 -25.61 -40.56
C TYR A 294 11.06 -24.52 -39.79
N ILE A 295 11.31 -24.31 -38.50
CA ILE A 295 10.51 -23.46 -37.60
C ILE A 295 11.36 -22.52 -36.74
N SER A 296 10.70 -21.51 -36.16
CA SER A 296 11.26 -20.51 -35.24
C SER A 296 11.47 -21.12 -33.86
N ASN A 297 12.70 -21.08 -33.34
CA ASN A 297 13.06 -21.60 -32.01
C ASN A 297 13.63 -20.50 -31.10
N ALA A 298 13.09 -20.39 -29.89
CA ALA A 298 13.65 -19.52 -28.86
C ALA A 298 15.07 -19.97 -28.49
N PHE A 299 15.98 -19.02 -28.26
CA PHE A 299 17.34 -19.31 -27.81
C PHE A 299 17.78 -18.43 -26.65
N ILE A 300 18.80 -18.92 -25.93
CA ILE A 300 19.63 -18.15 -25.00
C ILE A 300 21.09 -18.28 -25.45
N LEU A 301 21.80 -17.16 -25.53
CA LEU A 301 23.24 -17.07 -25.81
C LEU A 301 23.98 -16.44 -24.64
N LYS A 302 25.22 -16.88 -24.44
CA LYS A 302 26.16 -16.30 -23.49
C LYS A 302 27.45 -15.90 -24.20
N SER A 303 27.95 -14.70 -23.93
CA SER A 303 29.30 -14.25 -24.31
C SER A 303 30.06 -13.75 -23.09
N ASP A 304 31.38 -13.59 -23.23
CA ASP A 304 32.12 -12.73 -22.32
C ASP A 304 31.97 -11.25 -22.71
N LEU A 305 32.42 -10.35 -21.84
CA LEU A 305 32.36 -8.91 -22.07
C LEU A 305 33.23 -8.41 -23.25
N SER A 306 34.08 -9.25 -23.85
CA SER A 306 34.77 -8.92 -25.11
C SER A 306 33.93 -9.22 -26.35
N GLY A 307 32.78 -9.88 -26.21
CA GLY A 307 31.93 -10.28 -27.32
C GLY A 307 32.23 -11.69 -27.84
N ASP A 308 33.08 -12.48 -27.18
CA ASP A 308 33.36 -13.86 -27.60
C ASP A 308 32.28 -14.78 -27.02
N PHE A 309 31.44 -15.36 -27.89
CA PHE A 309 30.37 -16.27 -27.48
C PHE A 309 30.92 -17.58 -26.88
N LYS A 310 30.33 -18.02 -25.77
CA LYS A 310 30.76 -19.19 -25.00
C LYS A 310 29.87 -20.40 -25.26
N TRP A 311 28.56 -20.20 -25.27
CA TRP A 311 27.59 -21.24 -25.58
C TRP A 311 26.26 -20.64 -26.01
N GLY A 312 25.43 -21.49 -26.62
CA GLY A 312 24.05 -21.19 -26.98
C GLY A 312 23.17 -22.41 -26.78
N VAL A 313 21.93 -22.21 -26.31
CA VAL A 313 20.93 -23.26 -26.15
C VAL A 313 19.61 -22.84 -26.77
N THR A 314 18.90 -23.79 -27.38
CA THR A 314 17.60 -23.56 -28.02
C THR A 314 16.51 -24.37 -27.35
N ALA A 315 15.29 -23.86 -27.40
CA ALA A 315 14.10 -24.66 -27.12
C ALA A 315 13.94 -25.78 -28.17
N ALA A 316 13.38 -26.92 -27.76
CA ALA A 316 13.16 -28.07 -28.62
C ALA A 316 11.67 -28.24 -28.97
N HIS A 317 11.41 -28.79 -30.17
CA HIS A 317 10.07 -29.05 -30.70
C HIS A 317 9.97 -30.48 -31.24
N VAL A 318 8.78 -31.07 -31.15
CA VAL A 318 8.50 -32.43 -31.61
C VAL A 318 7.99 -32.43 -33.05
N ASN A 319 7.23 -31.40 -33.47
CA ASN A 319 6.61 -31.33 -34.80
C ASN A 319 7.01 -30.09 -35.61
N LEU A 320 6.80 -30.16 -36.93
CA LEU A 320 7.13 -29.13 -37.92
C LEU A 320 6.22 -27.88 -37.91
N MET A 321 5.16 -27.84 -37.11
CA MET A 321 4.22 -26.69 -37.05
C MET A 321 4.25 -25.94 -35.70
N GLU A 322 5.13 -26.38 -34.80
CA GLU A 322 5.35 -25.80 -33.47
C GLU A 322 6.34 -24.64 -33.61
N SER A 323 6.33 -23.67 -32.71
CA SER A 323 7.29 -22.56 -32.73
C SER A 323 7.46 -22.00 -31.33
N SER A 324 8.61 -21.41 -31.05
CA SER A 324 8.89 -20.68 -29.81
C SER A 324 9.74 -19.44 -30.12
N TYR A 325 9.56 -18.41 -29.29
CA TYR A 325 10.21 -17.12 -29.44
C TYR A 325 10.68 -16.64 -28.07
N GLY A 326 11.96 -16.29 -27.95
CA GLY A 326 12.49 -15.63 -26.75
C GLY A 326 12.45 -14.12 -26.93
N GLU A 327 11.78 -13.42 -26.01
CA GLU A 327 11.44 -12.00 -26.20
C GLU A 327 12.16 -11.06 -25.26
N ARG A 328 12.20 -11.40 -23.98
CA ARG A 328 12.87 -10.60 -22.95
C ARG A 328 13.62 -11.51 -22.01
N LEU A 329 14.66 -10.97 -21.38
CA LEU A 329 15.33 -11.64 -20.29
C LEU A 329 15.63 -10.69 -19.13
N ASP A 330 15.75 -11.29 -17.96
CA ASP A 330 16.49 -10.69 -16.86
C ASP A 330 17.39 -11.72 -16.19
N ILE A 331 18.36 -11.26 -15.41
CA ILE A 331 19.31 -12.12 -14.70
C ILE A 331 19.32 -11.83 -13.21
N ASP A 332 19.51 -12.87 -12.39
CA ASP A 332 19.77 -12.67 -10.97
C ASP A 332 21.27 -12.43 -10.68
N SER A 333 21.58 -12.17 -9.41
CA SER A 333 22.96 -11.96 -8.93
C SER A 333 23.89 -13.18 -9.11
N GLU A 334 23.34 -14.37 -9.35
CA GLU A 334 24.10 -15.59 -9.67
C GLU A 334 24.25 -15.81 -11.19
N GLU A 335 23.81 -14.84 -12.00
CA GLU A 335 23.69 -14.91 -13.45
C GLU A 335 22.81 -16.08 -13.93
N ASN A 336 21.79 -16.48 -13.16
CA ASN A 336 20.71 -17.31 -13.69
C ASN A 336 19.83 -16.46 -14.62
N ILE A 337 19.42 -17.05 -15.75
CA ILE A 337 18.70 -16.38 -16.82
C ILE A 337 17.20 -16.71 -16.72
N PHE A 338 16.38 -15.66 -16.70
CA PHE A 338 14.93 -15.76 -16.76
C PHE A 338 14.46 -15.25 -18.11
N MET A 339 14.15 -16.16 -19.02
CA MET A 339 13.68 -15.83 -20.36
C MET A 339 12.16 -15.93 -20.41
N VAL A 340 11.53 -14.92 -21.01
CA VAL A 340 10.10 -14.93 -21.33
C VAL A 340 9.87 -14.86 -22.82
N GLY A 341 8.71 -15.33 -23.26
CA GLY A 341 8.31 -15.25 -24.66
C GLY A 341 7.01 -15.97 -24.94
N PHE A 342 6.81 -16.44 -26.16
CA PHE A 342 5.60 -17.18 -26.53
C PHE A 342 5.91 -18.44 -27.33
N PHE A 343 5.00 -19.40 -27.26
CA PHE A 343 5.13 -20.66 -27.97
C PHE A 343 3.80 -21.10 -28.58
N LYS A 344 3.89 -21.98 -29.57
CA LYS A 344 2.77 -22.56 -30.30
C LYS A 344 2.86 -24.08 -30.28
N GLU A 345 1.73 -24.72 -29.99
CA GLU A 345 1.55 -26.16 -29.81
C GLU A 345 2.37 -26.73 -28.64
N GLN A 346 3.63 -27.10 -28.85
CA GLN A 346 4.46 -27.71 -27.82
C GLN A 346 5.87 -27.16 -27.89
N VAL A 347 6.48 -26.91 -26.73
CA VAL A 347 7.89 -26.53 -26.59
C VAL A 347 8.53 -27.28 -25.42
N ASP A 348 9.78 -27.69 -25.57
CA ASP A 348 10.55 -28.41 -24.56
C ASP A 348 11.82 -27.64 -24.16
N PHE A 349 11.87 -27.24 -22.89
CA PHE A 349 13.03 -26.60 -22.26
C PHE A 349 13.79 -27.61 -21.39
N GLY A 350 14.59 -28.47 -22.03
CA GLY A 350 15.48 -29.41 -21.34
C GLY A 350 14.75 -30.47 -20.49
N GLY A 351 13.56 -30.89 -20.91
CA GLY A 351 12.66 -31.80 -20.18
C GLY A 351 11.45 -31.09 -19.57
N ASN A 352 11.43 -29.76 -19.54
CA ASN A 352 10.30 -28.96 -19.06
C ASN A 352 9.35 -28.66 -20.23
N ILE A 353 8.43 -29.59 -20.49
CA ILE A 353 7.53 -29.55 -21.65
C ILE A 353 6.30 -28.69 -21.37
N LEU A 354 6.03 -27.71 -22.23
CA LEU A 354 4.82 -26.90 -22.23
C LEU A 354 3.97 -27.23 -23.47
N THR A 355 2.64 -27.28 -23.32
CA THR A 355 1.70 -27.58 -24.41
C THR A 355 0.51 -26.61 -24.43
N ASP A 356 0.31 -25.84 -25.51
CA ASP A 356 -0.83 -24.93 -25.69
C ASP A 356 -1.00 -24.51 -27.15
N ALA A 357 -2.19 -24.07 -27.56
CA ALA A 357 -2.43 -23.64 -28.94
C ALA A 357 -1.58 -22.42 -29.31
N THR A 358 -1.54 -21.38 -28.47
CA THR A 358 -0.60 -20.24 -28.52
C THR A 358 -0.68 -19.50 -27.18
N THR A 359 0.40 -19.47 -26.39
CA THR A 359 0.45 -18.71 -25.12
C THR A 359 1.88 -18.30 -24.75
N GLY A 360 2.01 -17.41 -23.77
CA GLY A 360 3.27 -16.98 -23.22
C GLY A 360 3.92 -18.02 -22.30
N TYR A 361 5.23 -17.91 -22.11
CA TYR A 361 5.99 -18.75 -21.18
C TYR A 361 7.06 -17.96 -20.45
N ILE A 362 7.43 -18.45 -19.27
CA ILE A 362 8.65 -18.08 -18.54
C ILE A 362 9.48 -19.34 -18.31
N THR A 363 10.79 -19.24 -18.49
CA THR A 363 11.74 -20.30 -18.15
C THR A 363 12.95 -19.76 -17.40
N LYS A 364 13.39 -20.54 -16.40
CA LYS A 364 14.68 -20.34 -15.73
C LYS A 364 15.73 -21.24 -16.34
N CYS A 365 16.88 -20.68 -16.67
CA CYS A 365 18.09 -21.36 -17.13
C CYS A 365 19.26 -20.95 -16.25
N ASP A 366 20.13 -21.89 -15.87
CA ASP A 366 21.34 -21.54 -15.11
C ASP A 366 22.42 -20.92 -16.01
N SER A 367 23.45 -20.33 -15.40
CA SER A 367 24.58 -19.69 -16.11
C SER A 367 25.44 -20.65 -16.95
N SER A 368 25.16 -21.96 -16.90
CA SER A 368 25.79 -23.02 -17.70
C SER A 368 24.91 -23.48 -18.87
N GLY A 369 23.71 -22.93 -19.03
CA GLY A 369 22.80 -23.27 -20.13
C GLY A 369 21.84 -24.42 -19.81
N ASN A 370 21.69 -24.85 -18.55
CA ASN A 370 20.73 -25.88 -18.18
C ASN A 370 19.39 -25.27 -17.75
N PHE A 371 18.32 -25.61 -18.46
CA PHE A 371 16.95 -25.25 -18.07
C PHE A 371 16.55 -25.94 -16.76
N GLN A 372 16.11 -25.15 -15.79
CA GLN A 372 15.71 -25.61 -14.46
C GLN A 372 14.21 -25.89 -14.41
N TRP A 373 13.41 -24.94 -14.89
CA TRP A 373 11.96 -25.06 -14.96
C TRP A 373 11.39 -24.17 -16.08
N ALA A 374 10.18 -24.49 -16.53
CA ALA A 374 9.40 -23.66 -17.44
C ALA A 374 7.92 -23.66 -17.04
N LYS A 375 7.26 -22.53 -17.18
CA LYS A 375 5.84 -22.33 -16.85
C LYS A 375 5.14 -21.57 -17.97
N LYS A 376 3.86 -21.86 -18.18
CA LYS A 376 3.01 -21.08 -19.09
C LYS A 376 2.45 -19.88 -18.35
N THR A 377 2.19 -18.81 -19.07
CA THR A 377 1.37 -17.68 -18.61
C THR A 377 -0.02 -17.73 -19.25
N THR A 378 -0.93 -16.90 -18.76
CA THR A 378 -2.30 -16.78 -19.26
C THR A 378 -2.41 -15.97 -20.56
N SER A 379 -1.40 -15.15 -20.85
CA SER A 379 -1.33 -14.27 -22.01
C SER A 379 0.11 -14.07 -22.47
N ASN A 380 0.28 -13.44 -23.63
CA ASN A 380 1.61 -13.09 -24.15
C ASN A 380 2.29 -12.10 -23.20
N ILE A 381 3.59 -12.31 -23.01
CA ILE A 381 4.41 -11.53 -22.09
C ILE A 381 5.06 -10.37 -22.84
N GLU A 382 5.07 -9.21 -22.21
CA GLU A 382 5.69 -7.97 -22.70
C GLU A 382 7.09 -7.77 -22.12
N ASP A 383 7.28 -8.08 -20.82
CA ASP A 383 8.55 -7.85 -20.13
C ASP A 383 8.74 -8.70 -18.86
N VAL A 384 9.99 -8.80 -18.39
CA VAL A 384 10.37 -9.53 -17.17
C VAL A 384 11.40 -8.74 -16.36
N ALA A 385 11.28 -8.77 -15.04
CA ALA A 385 12.25 -8.22 -14.11
C ALA A 385 12.49 -9.19 -12.94
N VAL A 386 13.70 -9.20 -12.41
CA VAL A 386 14.10 -10.02 -11.26
C VAL A 386 14.62 -9.11 -10.16
N ASN A 387 14.06 -9.25 -8.97
CA ASN A 387 14.43 -8.41 -7.83
C ASN A 387 15.63 -8.97 -7.04
N ASN A 388 16.07 -8.22 -6.03
CA ASN A 388 17.21 -8.60 -5.19
C ASN A 388 16.96 -9.83 -4.31
N GLU A 389 15.71 -10.30 -4.22
CA GLU A 389 15.29 -11.51 -3.50
C GLU A 389 15.17 -12.73 -4.43
N ASN A 390 15.55 -12.60 -5.71
CA ASN A 390 15.41 -13.60 -6.77
C ASN A 390 13.95 -13.98 -7.08
N GLU A 391 13.01 -13.08 -6.81
CA GLU A 391 11.64 -13.22 -7.27
C GLU A 391 11.50 -12.60 -8.65
N ILE A 392 10.63 -13.21 -9.46
CA ILE A 392 10.46 -12.82 -10.85
C ILE A 392 9.12 -12.11 -11.02
N VAL A 393 9.14 -10.97 -11.70
CA VAL A 393 7.94 -10.21 -12.03
C VAL A 393 7.78 -10.16 -13.54
N VAL A 394 6.62 -10.58 -14.02
CA VAL A 394 6.31 -10.69 -15.44
C VAL A 394 5.17 -9.76 -15.78
N LEU A 395 5.35 -8.92 -16.81
CA LEU A 395 4.33 -8.05 -17.36
C LEU A 395 3.68 -8.68 -18.59
N SER A 396 2.36 -8.74 -18.60
CA SER A 396 1.51 -9.18 -19.71
C SER A 396 0.22 -8.35 -19.72
N GLN A 397 -0.95 -8.92 -20.06
CA GLN A 397 -2.25 -8.31 -19.68
C GLN A 397 -2.47 -8.30 -18.15
N GLU A 398 -1.59 -8.95 -17.41
CA GLU A 398 -1.51 -8.96 -15.97
C GLU A 398 -0.05 -8.89 -15.53
N ILE A 399 0.20 -8.40 -14.33
CA ILE A 399 1.50 -8.46 -13.68
C ILE A 399 1.46 -9.66 -12.75
N THR A 400 2.35 -10.63 -12.98
CA THR A 400 2.44 -11.84 -12.17
C THR A 400 3.80 -11.90 -11.50
N ARG A 401 3.82 -12.10 -10.19
CA ARG A 401 5.03 -12.32 -9.41
C ARG A 401 5.20 -13.82 -9.12
N PHE A 402 6.42 -14.31 -9.26
CA PHE A 402 6.81 -15.69 -9.04
C PHE A 402 7.93 -15.75 -8.00
N ASP A 403 7.96 -16.81 -7.20
CA ASP A 403 9.15 -17.18 -6.44
C ASP A 403 10.24 -17.76 -7.37
N ASN A 404 11.46 -17.94 -6.86
CA ASN A 404 12.59 -18.47 -7.62
C ASN A 404 12.40 -19.92 -8.12
N THR A 405 11.38 -20.63 -7.63
CA THR A 405 11.03 -22.00 -8.07
C THR A 405 9.92 -22.01 -9.13
N GLY A 406 9.38 -20.84 -9.48
CA GLY A 406 8.33 -20.66 -10.47
C GLY A 406 6.91 -20.89 -9.92
N ASN A 407 6.70 -20.80 -8.59
CA ASN A 407 5.34 -20.73 -8.04
C ASN A 407 4.86 -19.28 -8.09
N THR A 408 3.60 -19.09 -8.49
CA THR A 408 2.97 -17.78 -8.47
C THR A 408 2.78 -17.31 -7.04
N LEU A 409 3.31 -16.13 -6.71
CA LEU A 409 3.09 -15.43 -5.45
C LEU A 409 1.80 -14.62 -5.50
N TRP A 410 1.56 -13.91 -6.61
CA TRP A 410 0.29 -13.21 -6.89
C TRP A 410 0.20 -12.79 -8.37
N THR A 411 -1.01 -12.49 -8.82
CA THR A 411 -1.31 -11.95 -10.16
C THR A 411 -2.25 -10.74 -10.05
N LYS A 412 -1.90 -9.62 -10.69
CA LYS A 412 -2.71 -8.39 -10.75
C LYS A 412 -3.05 -8.05 -12.20
N LYS A 413 -4.34 -7.90 -12.52
CA LYS A 413 -4.75 -7.44 -13.87
C LYS A 413 -4.25 -6.03 -14.14
N THR A 414 -3.84 -5.79 -15.38
CA THR A 414 -3.48 -4.46 -15.86
C THR A 414 -4.12 -4.23 -17.23
N ASN A 415 -4.40 -2.96 -17.57
CA ASN A 415 -4.90 -2.60 -18.89
C ASN A 415 -3.78 -2.17 -19.84
N LEU A 416 -2.52 -2.46 -19.49
CA LEU A 416 -1.36 -2.20 -20.33
C LEU A 416 -1.38 -3.13 -21.54
N SER A 417 -1.27 -2.54 -22.74
CA SER A 417 -1.27 -3.26 -24.02
C SER A 417 0.12 -3.53 -24.59
N THR A 418 1.10 -2.68 -24.26
CA THR A 418 2.54 -2.84 -24.51
C THR A 418 3.28 -2.11 -23.41
N GLY A 419 4.35 -2.66 -22.85
CA GLY A 419 5.00 -2.03 -21.71
C GLY A 419 6.37 -2.59 -21.34
N SER A 420 6.95 -2.02 -20.29
CA SER A 420 8.18 -2.47 -19.66
C SER A 420 7.99 -2.54 -18.15
N ILE A 421 8.73 -3.44 -17.50
CA ILE A 421 8.68 -3.66 -16.06
C ILE A 421 10.09 -3.62 -15.47
N TYR A 422 10.20 -3.10 -14.26
CA TYR A 422 11.47 -2.96 -13.56
C TYR A 422 11.26 -3.12 -12.06
N THR A 423 12.26 -3.64 -11.36
CA THR A 423 12.27 -3.73 -9.90
C THR A 423 13.40 -2.85 -9.36
N ASP A 424 13.06 -1.92 -8.46
CA ASP A 424 14.06 -1.06 -7.84
C ASP A 424 14.84 -1.76 -6.70
N ASN A 425 15.85 -1.08 -6.16
CA ASN A 425 16.68 -1.61 -5.08
C ASN A 425 15.89 -1.90 -3.78
N SER A 426 14.70 -1.33 -3.63
CA SER A 426 13.78 -1.56 -2.52
C SER A 426 12.72 -2.62 -2.87
N ASN A 427 12.93 -3.37 -3.96
CA ASN A 427 12.06 -4.41 -4.50
C ASN A 427 10.68 -3.91 -4.97
N ASN A 428 10.48 -2.59 -5.12
CA ASN A 428 9.22 -2.07 -5.65
C ASN A 428 9.10 -2.42 -7.13
N ILE A 429 7.89 -2.69 -7.58
CA ILE A 429 7.62 -3.04 -8.98
C ILE A 429 7.15 -1.79 -9.70
N LEU A 430 7.90 -1.38 -10.71
CA LEU A 430 7.54 -0.30 -11.61
C LEU A 430 7.10 -0.90 -12.94
N ALA A 431 5.92 -0.54 -13.40
CA ALA A 431 5.43 -0.92 -14.71
C ALA A 431 5.04 0.33 -15.50
N VAL A 432 5.32 0.30 -16.79
CA VAL A 432 4.93 1.37 -17.71
C VAL A 432 4.39 0.75 -18.99
N GLY A 433 3.40 1.37 -19.60
CA GLY A 433 2.98 0.95 -20.93
C GLY A 433 1.87 1.82 -21.50
N THR A 434 1.16 1.32 -22.51
CA THR A 434 0.09 2.06 -23.20
C THR A 434 -1.30 1.50 -22.87
N GLU A 435 -2.22 2.35 -22.46
CA GLU A 435 -3.65 2.06 -22.26
C GLU A 435 -4.51 3.03 -23.10
N ASN A 436 -5.24 2.51 -24.08
CA ASN A 436 -6.10 3.30 -24.98
C ASN A 436 -5.35 4.45 -25.70
N GLY A 437 -4.10 4.21 -26.12
CA GLY A 437 -3.27 5.19 -26.82
C GLY A 437 -2.56 6.20 -25.93
N MET A 438 -2.70 6.10 -24.61
CA MET A 438 -2.03 6.95 -23.62
C MET A 438 -1.01 6.14 -22.82
N ILE A 439 0.08 6.77 -22.40
CA ILE A 439 1.09 6.20 -21.51
C ILE A 439 0.51 6.12 -20.09
N LEU A 440 0.71 4.98 -19.43
CA LEU A 440 0.31 4.69 -18.06
C LEU A 440 1.55 4.24 -17.29
N ILE A 441 1.83 4.92 -16.17
CA ILE A 441 2.92 4.60 -15.24
C ILE A 441 2.33 4.10 -13.93
N ILE A 442 2.92 3.04 -13.38
CA ILE A 442 2.43 2.25 -12.26
C ILE A 442 3.60 1.93 -11.33
N LYS A 443 3.42 2.09 -10.03
CA LYS A 443 4.35 1.63 -8.99
C LYS A 443 3.61 0.80 -7.94
N TYR A 444 4.09 -0.40 -7.64
CA TYR A 444 3.59 -1.28 -6.58
C TYR A 444 4.61 -1.45 -5.44
N ASN A 445 4.09 -1.63 -4.22
CA ASN A 445 4.86 -2.18 -3.10
C ASN A 445 5.04 -3.71 -3.25
N THR A 446 5.99 -4.26 -2.50
CA THR A 446 6.26 -5.71 -2.41
C THR A 446 5.23 -6.47 -1.60
N SER A 447 4.46 -5.82 -0.73
CA SER A 447 3.47 -6.48 0.10
C SER A 447 2.26 -6.91 -0.72
N GLY A 448 1.87 -6.15 -1.76
CA GLY A 448 0.81 -6.54 -2.68
C GLY A 448 -0.54 -6.84 -2.01
N VAL A 449 -0.71 -6.53 -0.72
CA VAL A 449 -1.91 -6.82 0.06
C VAL A 449 -2.97 -5.81 -0.30
N ASN A 450 -3.75 -6.12 -1.33
CA ASN A 450 -5.02 -5.42 -1.51
C ASN A 450 -5.95 -5.83 -0.35
N SER A 451 -6.66 -4.85 0.21
CA SER A 451 -7.97 -5.13 0.79
C SER A 451 -8.80 -5.83 -0.28
N TRP A 452 -9.25 -7.05 0.01
CA TRP A 452 -10.18 -7.80 -0.83
C TRP A 452 -11.48 -7.98 -0.07
N HIS A 453 -12.59 -8.04 -0.79
CA HIS A 453 -13.91 -8.27 -0.22
C HIS A 453 -14.70 -9.22 -1.12
N TYR A 454 -15.59 -10.00 -0.53
CA TYR A 454 -16.43 -10.93 -1.27
C TYR A 454 -17.83 -10.94 -0.68
N GLN A 455 -18.82 -10.73 -1.56
CA GLN A 455 -20.25 -10.86 -1.24
C GLN A 455 -20.71 -12.27 -1.59
N PHE A 456 -21.56 -12.86 -0.75
CA PHE A 456 -22.25 -14.11 -1.09
C PHE A 456 -23.27 -13.81 -2.21
N GLU A 457 -23.19 -14.45 -3.37
CA GLU A 457 -24.05 -14.18 -4.53
C GLU A 457 -25.21 -15.21 -4.62
N GLY A 458 -26.33 -14.93 -5.31
CA GLY A 458 -27.42 -15.90 -5.51
C GLY A 458 -28.85 -15.43 -5.19
N ASN A 459 -29.85 -16.10 -5.81
CA ASN A 459 -31.26 -15.72 -5.77
C ASN A 459 -31.93 -16.01 -4.41
N SER A 460 -32.31 -14.97 -3.67
CA SER A 460 -33.29 -14.97 -2.56
C SER A 460 -32.96 -15.75 -1.26
N ALA A 461 -31.73 -16.25 -1.08
CA ALA A 461 -31.28 -16.95 0.13
C ALA A 461 -30.67 -15.99 1.17
N ARG A 462 -30.70 -16.35 2.46
CA ARG A 462 -29.98 -15.66 3.55
C ARG A 462 -28.61 -16.29 3.75
N GLY A 463 -27.55 -15.49 3.72
CA GLY A 463 -26.19 -15.90 4.09
C GLY A 463 -25.73 -15.18 5.36
N ASP A 464 -25.13 -15.91 6.31
CA ASP A 464 -24.62 -15.35 7.56
C ASP A 464 -23.16 -15.82 7.79
N VAL A 465 -22.27 -14.91 8.18
CA VAL A 465 -20.97 -15.26 8.78
C VAL A 465 -21.16 -15.48 10.27
N ILE A 466 -20.89 -16.70 10.75
CA ILE A 466 -21.06 -17.07 12.18
C ILE A 466 -19.80 -16.71 12.98
N GLY A 467 -18.62 -16.92 12.39
CA GLY A 467 -17.36 -16.58 13.01
C GLY A 467 -16.19 -16.82 12.08
N MET A 468 -15.05 -16.24 12.44
CA MET A 468 -13.82 -16.34 11.66
C MET A 468 -12.62 -16.47 12.58
N VAL A 469 -11.56 -17.12 12.08
CA VAL A 469 -10.23 -17.14 12.70
C VAL A 469 -9.16 -17.11 11.62
N ALA A 470 -7.99 -16.56 11.93
CA ALA A 470 -6.84 -16.54 11.03
C ALA A 470 -5.70 -17.41 11.57
N ASP A 471 -4.96 -18.09 10.69
CA ASP A 471 -3.79 -18.90 11.09
C ASP A 471 -2.50 -18.11 11.18
N SER A 472 -1.45 -18.80 11.62
CA SER A 472 -0.13 -18.23 11.86
C SER A 472 0.52 -17.60 10.61
N ILE A 473 0.01 -17.89 9.41
CA ILE A 473 0.48 -17.36 8.11
C ILE A 473 -0.59 -16.53 7.38
N GLY A 474 -1.68 -16.18 8.05
CA GLY A 474 -2.70 -15.27 7.52
C GLY A 474 -3.79 -15.89 6.66
N ASN A 475 -3.91 -17.23 6.60
CA ASN A 475 -5.10 -17.81 5.97
C ASN A 475 -6.31 -17.57 6.88
N LEU A 476 -7.41 -17.13 6.28
CA LEU A 476 -8.67 -16.91 6.94
C LEU A 476 -9.54 -18.17 6.85
N TYR A 477 -10.13 -18.56 7.97
CA TYR A 477 -11.14 -19.61 8.04
C TYR A 477 -12.48 -18.98 8.38
N THR A 478 -13.49 -19.20 7.54
CA THR A 478 -14.84 -18.67 7.73
C THR A 478 -15.79 -19.81 8.02
N TYR A 479 -16.50 -19.72 9.14
CA TYR A 479 -17.63 -20.59 9.46
C TYR A 479 -18.93 -19.81 9.29
N GLY A 480 -19.83 -20.33 8.47
CA GLY A 480 -21.03 -19.61 8.05
C GLY A 480 -22.24 -20.50 7.82
N TYR A 481 -23.35 -19.86 7.49
CA TYR A 481 -24.64 -20.50 7.24
C TYR A 481 -25.30 -19.94 5.97
N ALA A 482 -25.96 -20.83 5.22
CA ALA A 482 -26.78 -20.51 4.06
C ALA A 482 -28.19 -21.07 4.25
N SER A 483 -29.22 -20.23 4.16
CA SER A 483 -30.61 -20.68 4.33
C SER A 483 -31.18 -21.44 3.13
N ASN A 484 -30.53 -21.31 1.98
CA ASN A 484 -30.83 -21.93 0.70
C ASN A 484 -29.57 -21.80 -0.18
N ASP A 485 -29.58 -22.33 -1.40
CA ASP A 485 -28.44 -22.30 -2.30
C ASP A 485 -27.89 -20.86 -2.48
N ILE A 486 -26.62 -20.68 -2.15
CA ILE A 486 -25.84 -19.46 -2.38
C ILE A 486 -24.60 -19.78 -3.22
N GLU A 487 -24.06 -18.76 -3.87
CA GLU A 487 -22.73 -18.75 -4.44
C GLU A 487 -21.76 -18.09 -3.45
N PHE A 488 -20.65 -18.75 -3.20
CA PHE A 488 -19.58 -18.31 -2.31
C PHE A 488 -18.24 -18.58 -2.99
N PHE A 489 -17.55 -17.52 -3.38
CA PHE A 489 -16.30 -17.49 -4.16
C PHE A 489 -16.38 -18.30 -5.46
N GLY A 490 -17.49 -18.18 -6.19
CA GLY A 490 -17.71 -18.91 -7.45
C GLY A 490 -18.09 -20.38 -7.28
N GLU A 491 -18.15 -20.88 -6.05
CA GLU A 491 -18.62 -22.23 -5.72
C GLU A 491 -20.05 -22.17 -5.16
N SER A 492 -20.87 -23.18 -5.46
CA SER A 492 -22.24 -23.24 -4.94
C SER A 492 -22.26 -23.94 -3.58
N ILE A 493 -22.76 -23.26 -2.56
CA ILE A 493 -23.05 -23.84 -1.24
C ILE A 493 -24.56 -24.08 -1.17
N ASN A 494 -24.95 -25.33 -0.87
CA ASN A 494 -26.34 -25.70 -0.62
C ASN A 494 -26.86 -25.10 0.70
N SER A 495 -28.10 -25.40 1.10
CA SER A 495 -28.61 -25.02 2.43
C SER A 495 -27.86 -25.69 3.59
N GLY A 496 -27.43 -24.92 4.59
CA GLY A 496 -26.85 -25.42 5.85
C GLY A 496 -25.60 -24.67 6.28
N LEU A 497 -24.85 -25.27 7.21
CA LEU A 497 -23.55 -24.76 7.64
C LEU A 497 -22.47 -25.03 6.59
N PHE A 498 -21.46 -24.16 6.56
CA PHE A 498 -20.25 -24.38 5.77
C PHE A 498 -19.00 -23.87 6.50
N LEU A 499 -17.86 -24.41 6.09
CA LEU A 499 -16.53 -23.98 6.52
C LEU A 499 -15.67 -23.76 5.29
N SER A 500 -14.92 -22.66 5.25
CA SER A 500 -14.02 -22.36 4.14
C SER A 500 -12.65 -21.93 4.63
N LYS A 501 -11.67 -22.05 3.74
CA LYS A 501 -10.34 -21.44 3.89
C LYS A 501 -10.05 -20.53 2.70
N GLN A 502 -9.69 -19.30 2.99
CA GLN A 502 -9.12 -18.33 2.07
C GLN A 502 -7.66 -18.11 2.44
N ASN A 503 -6.77 -17.96 1.45
CA ASN A 503 -5.42 -17.47 1.75
C ASN A 503 -5.45 -15.96 2.08
N TYR A 504 -4.32 -15.41 2.52
CA TYR A 504 -4.24 -13.99 2.88
C TYR A 504 -4.55 -13.03 1.71
N LEU A 505 -4.52 -13.53 0.46
CA LEU A 505 -4.88 -12.80 -0.77
C LEU A 505 -6.37 -12.87 -1.12
N GLY A 506 -7.17 -13.64 -0.39
CA GLY A 506 -8.62 -13.79 -0.62
C GLY A 506 -8.98 -14.89 -1.63
N GLU A 507 -8.01 -15.69 -2.06
CA GLU A 507 -8.27 -16.83 -2.93
C GLU A 507 -8.79 -18.01 -2.10
N VAL A 508 -9.85 -18.65 -2.57
CA VAL A 508 -10.39 -19.85 -1.91
C VAL A 508 -9.48 -21.04 -2.13
N VAL A 509 -9.02 -21.62 -1.03
CA VAL A 509 -8.26 -22.86 -1.00
C VAL A 509 -9.20 -24.06 -0.99
N TRP A 510 -10.23 -24.02 -0.13
CA TRP A 510 -11.27 -25.05 -0.07
C TRP A 510 -12.55 -24.54 0.62
N ILE A 511 -13.67 -25.19 0.30
CA ILE A 511 -14.97 -25.03 0.96
C ILE A 511 -15.52 -26.41 1.32
N LYS A 512 -16.12 -26.54 2.51
CA LYS A 512 -16.78 -27.75 3.02
C LYS A 512 -18.21 -27.41 3.40
N ASP A 513 -19.18 -28.12 2.84
CA ASP A 513 -20.60 -28.00 3.16
C ASP A 513 -21.05 -29.10 4.15
N PHE A 514 -21.94 -28.74 5.08
CA PHE A 514 -22.45 -29.66 6.11
C PHE A 514 -23.97 -29.88 6.05
N ASN A 515 -24.59 -29.63 4.89
CA ASN A 515 -26.00 -29.82 4.49
C ASN A 515 -27.07 -29.97 5.60
N ASP A 516 -28.12 -29.13 5.50
CA ASP A 516 -29.42 -29.27 6.19
C ASP A 516 -29.49 -28.96 7.71
N LEU A 517 -28.41 -28.54 8.37
CA LEU A 517 -28.52 -28.01 9.74
C LEU A 517 -29.09 -26.58 9.73
N ARG A 518 -30.30 -26.38 10.26
CA ARG A 518 -30.78 -25.03 10.59
C ARG A 518 -30.12 -24.57 11.87
N MET A 519 -29.38 -23.48 11.80
CA MET A 519 -28.86 -22.83 13.00
C MET A 519 -29.74 -21.63 13.36
N VAL A 520 -30.12 -21.53 14.63
CA VAL A 520 -30.47 -20.25 15.22
C VAL A 520 -29.13 -19.62 15.58
N ALA A 521 -28.62 -18.70 14.76
CA ALA A 521 -27.42 -17.96 15.12
C ALA A 521 -27.63 -17.30 16.50
N GLY A 522 -26.95 -17.81 17.52
CA GLY A 522 -26.90 -17.14 18.81
C GLY A 522 -26.26 -15.77 18.62
N SER A 523 -26.85 -14.74 19.21
CA SER A 523 -26.39 -13.36 19.00
C SER A 523 -25.02 -13.06 19.61
N PHE A 524 -24.48 -13.96 20.46
CA PHE A 524 -23.28 -13.75 21.26
C PHE A 524 -22.48 -15.05 21.42
N GLY A 525 -21.15 -14.98 21.31
CA GLY A 525 -20.23 -16.10 21.50
C GLY A 525 -19.39 -16.47 20.26
N ASN A 526 -18.32 -17.24 20.48
CA ASN A 526 -17.46 -17.74 19.42
C ASN A 526 -17.81 -19.19 19.08
N TYR A 527 -18.00 -19.49 17.79
CA TYR A 527 -18.37 -20.83 17.32
C TYR A 527 -17.27 -21.52 16.51
N ILE A 528 -16.20 -20.80 16.21
CA ILE A 528 -14.99 -21.29 15.56
C ILE A 528 -13.79 -20.85 16.40
N THR A 529 -12.80 -21.70 16.51
CA THR A 529 -11.53 -21.39 17.17
C THR A 529 -10.43 -22.26 16.57
N MET A 530 -9.19 -21.85 16.78
CA MET A 530 -8.02 -22.60 16.35
C MET A 530 -7.03 -22.71 17.50
N SER A 531 -6.38 -23.85 17.63
CA SER A 531 -5.31 -23.99 18.62
C SER A 531 -4.11 -23.14 18.21
N PRO A 532 -3.59 -22.26 19.08
CA PRO A 532 -2.51 -21.34 18.71
C PRO A 532 -1.18 -21.99 18.30
N ASN A 533 -0.92 -23.25 18.68
CA ASN A 533 0.39 -23.88 18.51
C ASN A 533 0.44 -24.95 17.41
N ASP A 534 -0.70 -25.56 17.06
CA ASP A 534 -0.76 -26.65 16.09
C ASP A 534 -1.79 -26.44 14.98
N ASP A 535 -2.39 -25.25 14.93
CA ASP A 535 -3.36 -24.78 13.95
C ASP A 535 -4.54 -25.75 13.71
N ASN A 536 -4.87 -26.60 14.70
CA ASN A 536 -6.08 -27.42 14.61
C ASN A 536 -7.33 -26.56 14.73
N LEU A 537 -8.29 -26.80 13.84
CA LEU A 537 -9.50 -26.02 13.70
C LEU A 537 -10.67 -26.72 14.40
N PHE A 538 -11.44 -25.97 15.17
CA PHE A 538 -12.59 -26.47 15.90
C PHE A 538 -13.81 -25.59 15.63
N ILE A 539 -14.95 -26.24 15.39
CA ILE A 539 -16.25 -25.58 15.28
C ILE A 539 -17.24 -26.17 16.28
N SER A 540 -18.22 -25.37 16.66
CA SER A 540 -19.32 -25.75 17.55
C SER A 540 -20.63 -25.13 17.07
N GLY A 541 -21.73 -25.62 17.62
CA GLY A 541 -23.06 -25.08 17.37
C GLY A 541 -24.14 -25.86 18.12
N GLU A 542 -25.32 -25.26 18.22
CA GLU A 542 -26.52 -25.97 18.67
C GLU A 542 -26.94 -27.01 17.62
N LEU A 543 -27.17 -28.24 18.07
CA LEU A 543 -27.59 -29.35 17.23
C LEU A 543 -29.12 -29.52 17.32
N GLN A 544 -29.84 -28.73 16.51
CA GLN A 544 -31.31 -28.79 16.42
C GLN A 544 -31.80 -29.77 15.35
N ASP A 545 -31.05 -29.88 14.25
CA ASP A 545 -31.30 -30.79 13.13
C ASP A 545 -30.14 -31.81 13.01
N THR A 546 -30.23 -32.74 12.06
CA THR A 546 -29.14 -33.71 11.80
C THR A 546 -27.95 -32.99 11.19
N LEU A 547 -26.75 -33.12 11.79
CA LEU A 547 -25.51 -32.63 11.21
C LEU A 547 -24.88 -33.75 10.39
N ILE A 548 -24.70 -33.53 9.09
CA ILE A 548 -24.07 -34.49 8.18
C ILE A 548 -22.69 -33.97 7.80
N ILE A 549 -21.65 -34.65 8.26
CA ILE A 549 -20.29 -34.45 7.77
C ILE A 549 -20.12 -35.43 6.60
N VAL A 550 -20.23 -34.91 5.37
CA VAL A 550 -20.34 -35.73 4.15
C VAL A 550 -19.18 -36.73 4.04
N GLY A 551 -19.51 -38.03 4.00
CA GLY A 551 -18.55 -39.13 3.86
C GLY A 551 -17.93 -39.65 5.16
N GLU A 552 -18.23 -39.03 6.30
CA GLU A 552 -17.57 -39.30 7.58
C GLU A 552 -18.58 -39.66 8.69
N GLU A 553 -18.93 -38.71 9.56
CA GLU A 553 -19.79 -38.90 10.73
C GLU A 553 -21.14 -38.17 10.57
N THR A 554 -22.19 -38.69 11.22
CA THR A 554 -23.51 -38.04 11.27
C THR A 554 -23.96 -37.94 12.72
N LEU A 555 -24.26 -36.72 13.17
CA LEU A 555 -24.77 -36.45 14.51
C LEU A 555 -26.28 -36.21 14.45
N TYR A 556 -27.02 -36.78 15.40
CA TYR A 556 -28.49 -36.72 15.41
C TYR A 556 -28.99 -35.92 16.62
N PRO A 557 -29.94 -34.99 16.43
CA PRO A 557 -30.61 -34.34 17.55
C PRO A 557 -31.44 -35.38 18.31
N ASN A 558 -31.57 -35.26 19.64
CA ASN A 558 -32.46 -36.15 20.40
C ASN A 558 -33.90 -35.64 20.35
N GLU A 559 -34.88 -36.54 20.50
CA GLU A 559 -36.33 -36.20 20.45
C GLU A 559 -36.78 -35.14 21.48
N ASN A 560 -35.96 -34.84 22.51
CA ASN A 560 -36.30 -33.93 23.62
C ASN A 560 -35.18 -32.96 24.05
N SER A 561 -34.00 -32.94 23.41
CA SER A 561 -32.95 -31.97 23.75
C SER A 561 -32.21 -31.41 22.53
N GLU A 562 -32.24 -30.08 22.42
CA GLU A 562 -31.40 -29.24 21.58
C GLU A 562 -29.98 -29.25 22.21
N GLY A 563 -29.17 -30.27 21.90
CA GLY A 563 -27.80 -30.38 22.42
C GLY A 563 -26.83 -29.47 21.68
N TYR A 564 -25.53 -29.59 21.96
CA TYR A 564 -24.48 -28.92 21.17
C TYR A 564 -23.49 -29.94 20.60
N PHE A 565 -22.77 -29.54 19.54
CA PHE A 565 -21.71 -30.37 18.97
C PHE A 565 -20.36 -29.66 19.01
N ILE A 566 -19.30 -30.45 18.92
CA ILE A 566 -17.93 -30.00 18.74
C ILE A 566 -17.35 -30.82 17.59
N ALA A 567 -16.77 -30.18 16.58
CA ALA A 567 -16.12 -30.89 15.48
C ALA A 567 -14.72 -30.34 15.24
N LYS A 568 -13.77 -31.24 15.00
CA LYS A 568 -12.36 -30.94 14.74
C LYS A 568 -11.98 -31.22 13.29
N PHE A 569 -11.22 -30.31 12.71
CA PHE A 569 -10.64 -30.37 11.38
C PHE A 569 -9.14 -30.01 11.42
N ASP A 570 -8.37 -30.44 10.43
CA ASP A 570 -7.06 -29.83 10.15
C ASP A 570 -7.20 -28.58 9.25
N THR A 571 -6.08 -27.89 9.03
CA THR A 571 -6.02 -26.66 8.21
C THR A 571 -6.26 -26.91 6.73
N GLU A 572 -6.20 -28.16 6.26
CA GLU A 572 -6.61 -28.59 4.92
C GLU A 572 -8.10 -28.93 4.83
N GLY A 573 -8.85 -28.79 5.93
CA GLY A 573 -10.30 -29.01 5.99
C GLY A 573 -10.68 -30.49 6.07
N ASN A 574 -9.75 -31.38 6.41
CA ASN A 574 -10.04 -32.78 6.63
C ASN A 574 -10.61 -32.99 8.04
N TYR A 575 -11.73 -33.70 8.10
CA TYR A 575 -12.37 -34.10 9.34
C TYR A 575 -11.45 -34.97 10.21
N LYS A 576 -11.49 -34.77 11.53
CA LYS A 576 -10.76 -35.59 12.52
C LYS A 576 -11.70 -36.34 13.46
N TRP A 577 -12.63 -35.64 14.09
CA TRP A 577 -13.65 -36.21 14.98
C TRP A 577 -14.78 -35.21 15.21
N ALA A 578 -15.98 -35.69 15.56
CA ALA A 578 -17.03 -34.86 16.14
C ALA A 578 -17.61 -35.49 17.42
N LYS A 579 -18.16 -34.65 18.29
CA LYS A 579 -18.80 -35.02 19.56
C LYS A 579 -20.10 -34.25 19.69
N GLN A 580 -21.07 -34.89 20.33
CA GLN A 580 -22.34 -34.27 20.68
C GLN A 580 -22.55 -34.41 22.19
N GLU A 581 -22.86 -33.29 22.84
CA GLU A 581 -23.32 -33.24 24.21
C GLU A 581 -24.83 -32.99 24.22
N LYS A 582 -25.53 -33.66 25.14
CA LYS A 582 -27.00 -33.71 25.12
C LYS A 582 -27.65 -32.62 25.97
N VAL A 583 -26.83 -31.76 26.57
CA VAL A 583 -27.26 -30.68 27.45
C VAL A 583 -27.87 -29.57 26.63
N LYS A 584 -29.10 -29.21 26.99
CA LYS A 584 -29.77 -28.06 26.39
C LYS A 584 -29.12 -26.77 26.87
N CYS A 585 -28.56 -26.01 25.94
CA CYS A 585 -27.90 -24.75 26.23
C CYS A 585 -28.10 -23.72 25.13
N ASN A 586 -27.91 -22.46 25.50
CA ASN A 586 -27.83 -21.33 24.58
C ASN A 586 -26.47 -20.62 24.76
N GLU A 587 -26.18 -19.68 23.85
CA GLU A 587 -25.09 -18.69 24.03
C GLU A 587 -23.70 -19.35 24.16
N LEU A 588 -23.42 -20.29 23.25
CA LEU A 588 -22.17 -21.06 23.26
C LEU A 588 -20.95 -20.19 22.99
N CYS A 589 -19.88 -20.44 23.74
CA CYS A 589 -18.56 -19.88 23.46
C CYS A 589 -17.51 -20.99 23.44
N LEU A 590 -16.72 -21.04 22.37
CA LEU A 590 -15.71 -22.05 22.09
C LEU A 590 -14.31 -21.41 22.05
N ARG A 591 -13.35 -22.03 22.75
CA ARG A 591 -11.92 -21.67 22.70
C ARG A 591 -11.02 -22.89 22.74
N ALA A 592 -9.98 -22.89 21.91
CA ALA A 592 -8.89 -23.87 22.01
C ALA A 592 -7.79 -23.31 22.90
N ASP A 593 -7.16 -24.18 23.70
CA ASP A 593 -5.99 -23.84 24.50
C ASP A 593 -4.68 -24.10 23.73
N TYR A 594 -3.55 -23.68 24.31
CA TYR A 594 -2.22 -23.78 23.71
C TYR A 594 -1.70 -25.23 23.69
N SER A 595 -2.31 -26.12 24.47
CA SER A 595 -2.11 -27.57 24.41
C SER A 595 -3.00 -28.29 23.38
N GLY A 596 -3.87 -27.56 22.67
CA GLY A 596 -4.80 -28.10 21.67
C GLY A 596 -6.06 -28.75 22.24
N ASN A 597 -6.31 -28.58 23.54
CA ASN A 597 -7.57 -28.95 24.18
C ASN A 597 -8.64 -27.89 23.88
N ILE A 598 -9.88 -28.21 24.22
CA ILE A 598 -11.03 -27.35 23.96
C ILE A 598 -11.71 -27.00 25.26
N VAL A 599 -12.03 -25.72 25.42
CA VAL A 599 -12.88 -25.19 26.48
C VAL A 599 -14.17 -24.68 25.84
N LEU A 600 -15.30 -25.01 26.44
CA LEU A 600 -16.63 -24.60 26.04
C LEU A 600 -17.41 -24.06 27.22
N SER A 601 -18.18 -23.02 26.98
CA SER A 601 -19.17 -22.51 27.91
C SER A 601 -20.50 -22.28 27.22
N GLY A 602 -21.56 -22.20 28.02
CA GLY A 602 -22.91 -21.87 27.59
C GLY A 602 -23.83 -21.73 28.80
N THR A 603 -25.05 -21.26 28.58
CA THR A 603 -26.06 -21.16 29.63
C THR A 603 -26.98 -22.37 29.62
N PHE A 604 -27.31 -22.92 30.79
CA PHE A 604 -28.15 -24.12 30.95
C PHE A 604 -29.23 -23.91 32.02
N TYR A 605 -30.32 -24.67 31.94
CA TYR A 605 -31.60 -24.34 32.61
C TYR A 605 -32.02 -25.30 33.72
N ILE A 606 -31.46 -26.50 33.74
CA ILE A 606 -31.88 -27.60 34.62
C ILE A 606 -30.66 -28.42 35.02
N THR A 607 -30.81 -29.28 36.03
CA THR A 607 -29.79 -30.30 36.32
C THR A 607 -29.58 -31.20 35.10
N ASP A 608 -28.34 -31.27 34.61
CA ASP A 608 -27.96 -32.12 33.49
C ASP A 608 -26.51 -32.60 33.63
N THR A 609 -26.10 -33.58 32.81
CA THR A 609 -24.75 -34.16 32.82
C THR A 609 -23.98 -33.74 31.59
N ILE A 610 -22.83 -33.09 31.79
CA ILE A 610 -21.84 -32.81 30.74
C ILE A 610 -20.72 -33.84 30.87
N GLY A 611 -20.46 -34.61 29.81
CA GLY A 611 -19.53 -35.73 29.86
C GLY A 611 -19.89 -36.75 30.95
N ASN A 612 -19.17 -36.74 32.08
CA ASN A 612 -19.47 -37.59 33.25
C ASN A 612 -19.78 -36.80 34.54
N LYS A 613 -19.95 -35.47 34.44
CA LYS A 613 -20.17 -34.58 35.57
C LYS A 613 -21.60 -34.04 35.54
N GLU A 614 -22.34 -34.29 36.62
CA GLU A 614 -23.64 -33.68 36.86
C GLU A 614 -23.44 -32.23 37.35
N LEU A 615 -24.12 -31.30 36.70
CA LEU A 615 -24.22 -29.89 37.08
C LEU A 615 -25.68 -29.57 37.42
N ILE A 616 -25.88 -28.78 38.47
CA ILE A 616 -27.22 -28.38 38.94
C ILE A 616 -27.35 -26.87 38.67
N CYS A 617 -28.36 -26.47 37.90
CA CYS A 617 -28.76 -25.07 37.81
C CYS A 617 -29.49 -24.71 39.11
N GLU A 618 -28.98 -23.75 39.88
CA GLU A 618 -29.61 -23.34 41.15
C GLU A 618 -30.58 -22.16 40.99
N GLY A 619 -30.47 -21.43 39.87
CA GLY A 619 -31.41 -20.39 39.46
C GLY A 619 -32.22 -20.74 38.22
N ASP A 620 -32.64 -19.72 37.48
CA ASP A 620 -33.39 -19.87 36.22
C ASP A 620 -32.47 -20.23 35.04
N ARG A 621 -31.22 -19.72 35.07
CA ARG A 621 -30.13 -20.05 34.14
C ARG A 621 -28.80 -19.87 34.85
N ASP A 622 -27.93 -20.85 34.72
CA ASP A 622 -26.53 -20.77 35.15
C ASP A 622 -25.60 -20.98 33.94
N ILE A 623 -24.33 -20.60 34.10
CA ILE A 623 -23.29 -20.85 33.10
C ILE A 623 -22.60 -22.18 33.43
N PHE A 624 -22.35 -23.00 32.40
CA PHE A 624 -21.40 -24.10 32.50
C PHE A 624 -20.08 -23.74 31.82
N ILE A 625 -19.00 -24.36 32.28
CA ILE A 625 -17.70 -24.40 31.61
C ILE A 625 -17.28 -25.86 31.54
N SER A 626 -16.82 -26.33 30.40
CA SER A 626 -16.39 -27.71 30.19
C SER A 626 -15.11 -27.75 29.38
N LYS A 627 -14.25 -28.72 29.69
CA LYS A 627 -12.97 -28.93 29.01
C LYS A 627 -12.88 -30.34 28.46
N TYR A 628 -12.40 -30.45 27.23
CA TYR A 628 -12.15 -31.70 26.50
C TYR A 628 -10.72 -31.71 26.00
N ASP A 629 -10.07 -32.87 25.97
CA ASP A 629 -8.74 -32.98 25.39
C ASP A 629 -8.77 -32.82 23.86
N LYS A 630 -7.59 -32.70 23.25
CA LYS A 630 -7.43 -32.57 21.79
C LYS A 630 -8.03 -33.70 20.94
N ASP A 631 -8.34 -34.84 21.56
CA ASP A 631 -8.93 -36.03 20.95
C ASP A 631 -10.45 -36.12 21.23
N GLY A 632 -11.02 -35.11 21.88
CA GLY A 632 -12.44 -34.98 22.18
C GLY A 632 -12.89 -35.77 23.40
N ASN A 633 -11.98 -36.19 24.29
CA ASN A 633 -12.34 -36.85 25.54
C ASN A 633 -12.61 -35.81 26.63
N PHE A 634 -13.69 -36.00 27.38
CA PHE A 634 -14.06 -35.14 28.50
C PHE A 634 -12.99 -35.13 29.61
N ILE A 635 -12.64 -33.93 30.10
CA ILE A 635 -11.71 -33.73 31.22
C ILE A 635 -12.47 -33.30 32.49
N TRP A 636 -13.15 -32.14 32.44
CA TRP A 636 -13.88 -31.58 33.57
C TRP A 636 -15.05 -30.68 33.12
N ALA A 637 -16.01 -30.48 34.01
CA ALA A 637 -17.05 -29.46 33.88
C ALA A 637 -17.32 -28.76 35.21
N LYS A 638 -17.68 -27.48 35.12
CA LYS A 638 -17.81 -26.52 36.21
C LYS A 638 -19.07 -25.69 35.99
N ARG A 639 -19.69 -25.23 37.07
CA ARG A 639 -20.82 -24.31 37.06
C ARG A 639 -20.36 -22.93 37.51
N ALA A 640 -20.91 -21.87 36.93
CA ALA A 640 -20.86 -20.52 37.45
C ALA A 640 -22.29 -19.98 37.51
N GLY A 641 -22.79 -19.66 38.71
CA GLY A 641 -24.14 -19.11 38.86
C GLY A 641 -24.62 -19.07 40.32
N GLY A 642 -25.85 -18.59 40.50
CA GLY A 642 -26.48 -18.35 41.80
C GLY A 642 -27.98 -18.62 41.79
N GLU A 643 -28.73 -17.87 42.61
CA GLU A 643 -30.17 -18.11 42.83
C GLU A 643 -31.06 -17.52 41.71
N TYR A 644 -30.52 -16.71 40.81
CA TYR A 644 -31.26 -16.00 39.77
C TYR A 644 -30.78 -16.35 38.36
N THR A 645 -31.00 -15.47 37.38
CA THR A 645 -30.57 -15.70 35.99
C THR A 645 -29.18 -15.13 35.78
N ASP A 646 -28.22 -15.97 35.45
CA ASP A 646 -26.86 -15.57 35.10
C ASP A 646 -26.67 -15.75 33.59
N TRP A 647 -26.37 -14.65 32.90
CA TRP A 647 -26.39 -14.52 31.44
C TRP A 647 -24.99 -14.57 30.85
N PHE A 648 -24.85 -15.24 29.71
CA PHE A 648 -23.64 -15.34 28.86
C PHE A 648 -22.35 -15.76 29.58
N GLY A 649 -21.75 -16.88 29.16
CA GLY A 649 -20.41 -17.26 29.60
C GLY A 649 -19.37 -17.03 28.52
N PHE A 650 -18.70 -15.89 28.48
CA PHE A 650 -17.57 -15.68 27.57
C PHE A 650 -16.30 -16.27 28.16
N ILE A 651 -15.60 -17.09 27.38
CA ILE A 651 -14.35 -17.71 27.80
C ILE A 651 -13.17 -17.29 26.94
N SER A 652 -11.99 -17.28 27.54
CA SER A 652 -10.70 -17.12 26.86
C SER A 652 -9.60 -17.84 27.65
N VAL A 653 -8.40 -17.95 27.09
CA VAL A 653 -7.29 -18.75 27.66
C VAL A 653 -5.95 -18.04 27.50
N ASP A 654 -5.06 -18.20 28.48
CA ASP A 654 -3.67 -17.72 28.41
C ASP A 654 -2.70 -18.83 27.95
N GLY A 655 -1.42 -18.46 27.78
CA GLY A 655 -0.35 -19.37 27.34
C GLY A 655 -0.01 -20.50 28.33
N GLU A 656 -0.59 -20.49 29.54
CA GLU A 656 -0.47 -21.55 30.54
C GLU A 656 -1.73 -22.44 30.59
N ASP A 657 -2.64 -22.28 29.62
CA ASP A 657 -3.94 -22.94 29.52
C ASP A 657 -4.90 -22.64 30.70
N ASN A 658 -4.67 -21.53 31.41
CA ASN A 658 -5.64 -21.04 32.39
C ASN A 658 -6.89 -20.53 31.65
N VAL A 659 -8.07 -20.75 32.23
CA VAL A 659 -9.35 -20.36 31.64
C VAL A 659 -9.86 -19.10 32.32
N PHE A 660 -10.17 -18.10 31.53
CA PHE A 660 -10.82 -16.88 31.98
C PHE A 660 -12.30 -16.93 31.61
N LEU A 661 -13.18 -16.57 32.55
CA LEU A 661 -14.63 -16.50 32.35
C LEU A 661 -15.11 -15.09 32.67
N ALA A 662 -15.88 -14.49 31.76
CA ALA A 662 -16.64 -13.27 31.98
C ALA A 662 -18.13 -13.50 31.70
N GLY A 663 -19.01 -13.02 32.58
CA GLY A 663 -20.47 -13.11 32.39
C GLY A 663 -21.24 -12.07 33.20
N GLU A 664 -22.55 -11.98 32.94
CA GLU A 664 -23.46 -11.14 33.72
C GLU A 664 -24.16 -11.97 34.79
N PHE A 665 -24.01 -11.57 36.05
CA PHE A 665 -24.58 -12.26 37.20
C PHE A 665 -25.43 -11.29 38.00
N ILE A 666 -26.74 -11.55 38.07
CA ILE A 666 -27.68 -10.73 38.86
C ILE A 666 -27.89 -11.32 40.26
N SER A 667 -27.34 -12.50 40.52
CA SER A 667 -27.41 -13.19 41.80
C SER A 667 -26.54 -12.51 42.86
N GLU A 668 -27.05 -12.36 44.09
CA GLU A 668 -26.27 -11.78 45.21
C GLU A 668 -25.12 -12.72 45.63
N ASN A 669 -25.39 -14.02 45.73
CA ASN A 669 -24.37 -15.03 45.99
C ASN A 669 -24.13 -15.80 44.69
N VAL A 670 -22.93 -15.67 44.15
CA VAL A 670 -22.50 -16.37 42.94
C VAL A 670 -21.43 -17.38 43.31
N THR A 671 -21.58 -18.62 42.84
CA THR A 671 -20.55 -19.65 43.01
C THR A 671 -19.96 -20.01 41.65
N VAL A 672 -18.65 -19.91 41.53
CA VAL A 672 -17.89 -20.51 40.42
C VAL A 672 -17.22 -21.76 40.95
N ASP A 673 -17.67 -22.92 40.47
CA ASP A 673 -17.34 -24.25 40.97
C ASP A 673 -17.63 -24.44 42.46
N GLU A 674 -16.61 -24.31 43.31
CA GLU A 674 -16.71 -24.41 44.78
C GLU A 674 -16.39 -23.08 45.47
N THR A 675 -16.00 -22.05 44.72
CA THR A 675 -15.60 -20.75 45.24
C THR A 675 -16.77 -19.77 45.11
N GLU A 676 -17.24 -19.27 46.26
CA GLU A 676 -18.35 -18.32 46.36
C GLU A 676 -17.85 -16.87 46.45
N ILE A 677 -18.58 -15.95 45.81
CA ILE A 677 -18.47 -14.51 45.99
C ILE A 677 -19.87 -13.94 46.30
N THR A 678 -19.94 -13.04 47.29
CA THR A 678 -21.16 -12.30 47.61
C THR A 678 -21.03 -10.88 47.06
N LEU A 679 -21.82 -10.56 46.04
CA LEU A 679 -21.92 -9.23 45.44
C LEU A 679 -22.69 -8.29 46.37
N LYS A 680 -22.12 -7.13 46.64
CA LYS A 680 -22.75 -6.04 47.40
C LYS A 680 -23.24 -4.95 46.45
N GLU A 681 -24.13 -4.12 46.96
CA GLU A 681 -24.52 -2.89 46.27
C GLU A 681 -23.27 -2.08 45.88
N GLY A 682 -23.12 -1.78 44.59
CA GLY A 682 -21.96 -1.09 44.02
C GLY A 682 -20.86 -1.99 43.43
N ASP A 683 -20.89 -3.32 43.64
CA ASP A 683 -19.86 -4.22 43.12
C ASP A 683 -19.98 -4.49 41.60
N GLY A 684 -21.21 -4.36 41.07
CA GLY A 684 -21.54 -4.59 39.66
C GLY A 684 -21.84 -6.04 39.30
N ASN A 685 -22.48 -6.23 38.14
CA ASN A 685 -22.97 -7.52 37.65
C ASN A 685 -22.05 -8.19 36.61
N LEU A 686 -20.97 -7.53 36.16
CA LEU A 686 -19.93 -8.16 35.34
C LEU A 686 -18.97 -8.94 36.24
N LEU A 687 -19.09 -10.26 36.28
CA LEU A 687 -18.16 -11.13 37.00
C LEU A 687 -17.06 -11.61 36.05
N PHE A 688 -15.81 -11.52 36.51
CA PHE A 688 -14.62 -12.00 35.83
C PHE A 688 -13.85 -12.97 36.74
N SER A 689 -13.47 -14.14 36.23
CA SER A 689 -12.74 -15.15 37.01
C SER A 689 -11.62 -15.80 36.21
N LYS A 690 -10.58 -16.25 36.92
CA LYS A 690 -9.50 -17.07 36.38
C LYS A 690 -9.50 -18.44 37.04
N LEU A 691 -9.50 -19.48 36.22
CA LEU A 691 -9.40 -20.87 36.60
C LEU A 691 -8.08 -21.43 36.08
N ASN A 692 -7.44 -22.30 36.85
CA ASN A 692 -6.33 -23.11 36.36
C ASN A 692 -6.76 -24.02 35.22
N SER A 693 -5.81 -24.58 34.47
CA SER A 693 -6.08 -25.52 33.39
C SER A 693 -6.82 -26.80 33.83
N ASP A 694 -6.77 -27.15 35.12
CA ASP A 694 -7.51 -28.25 35.76
C ASP A 694 -8.93 -27.86 36.22
N GLY A 695 -9.32 -26.60 36.02
CA GLY A 695 -10.63 -26.06 36.39
C GLY A 695 -10.76 -25.61 37.84
N SER A 696 -9.67 -25.60 38.63
CA SER A 696 -9.69 -25.00 39.98
C SER A 696 -9.65 -23.47 39.91
N VAL A 697 -10.52 -22.80 40.67
CA VAL A 697 -10.62 -21.32 40.65
C VAL A 697 -9.42 -20.68 41.35
N GLN A 698 -8.73 -19.77 40.68
CA GLN A 698 -7.68 -18.94 41.28
C GLN A 698 -8.27 -17.72 41.98
N TRP A 699 -9.13 -16.97 41.29
CA TRP A 699 -9.79 -15.79 41.83
C TRP A 699 -11.08 -15.46 41.07
N ILE A 700 -11.95 -14.70 41.72
CA ILE A 700 -13.20 -14.16 41.18
C ILE A 700 -13.26 -12.67 41.53
N LYS A 701 -13.63 -11.82 40.58
CA LYS A 701 -13.79 -10.37 40.75
C LYS A 701 -15.06 -9.91 40.05
N SER A 702 -15.60 -8.77 40.48
CA SER A 702 -16.75 -8.12 39.86
C SER A 702 -16.40 -6.68 39.47
N TYR A 703 -17.00 -6.20 38.39
CA TYR A 703 -16.85 -4.85 37.87
C TYR A 703 -18.16 -4.31 37.31
N ALA A 704 -18.10 -3.10 36.75
CA ALA A 704 -19.20 -2.37 36.16
C ALA A 704 -20.30 -1.97 37.16
N GLY A 705 -19.94 -1.72 38.42
CA GLY A 705 -20.87 -1.34 39.48
C GLY A 705 -21.16 0.16 39.59
N ILE A 706 -22.30 0.51 40.21
CA ILE A 706 -22.70 1.87 40.59
C ILE A 706 -23.41 1.84 41.95
N GLU A 707 -23.31 2.91 42.74
CA GLU A 707 -24.10 3.07 43.96
C GLU A 707 -25.61 3.19 43.64
N ASN A 708 -26.48 2.48 44.38
CA ASN A 708 -27.94 2.51 44.25
C ASN A 708 -28.57 1.88 42.98
N SER A 709 -27.87 0.99 42.28
CA SER A 709 -28.48 0.17 41.20
C SER A 709 -27.80 -1.20 41.08
N ASN A 710 -28.54 -2.21 40.61
CA ASN A 710 -28.06 -3.58 40.43
C ASN A 710 -27.85 -3.98 38.94
N ASP A 711 -28.34 -3.20 37.98
CA ASP A 711 -28.36 -3.56 36.54
C ASP A 711 -27.48 -2.61 35.71
N ASN A 712 -26.15 -2.81 35.68
CA ASN A 712 -25.26 -1.69 35.29
C ASN A 712 -24.21 -1.97 34.21
N GLY A 713 -23.79 -3.22 33.99
CA GLY A 713 -23.03 -3.56 32.80
C GLY A 713 -22.82 -5.06 32.57
N TRP A 714 -22.82 -5.48 31.30
CA TRP A 714 -22.67 -6.88 30.91
C TRP A 714 -21.65 -7.02 29.77
N PRO A 715 -20.92 -8.14 29.71
CA PRO A 715 -19.97 -8.40 28.65
C PRO A 715 -20.69 -8.79 27.35
N GLU A 716 -20.09 -8.47 26.22
CA GLU A 716 -20.52 -8.90 24.88
C GLU A 716 -19.41 -9.64 24.11
N GLY A 717 -18.19 -9.65 24.65
CA GLY A 717 -17.06 -10.38 24.09
C GLY A 717 -15.80 -10.26 24.94
N MET A 718 -14.93 -11.25 24.84
CA MET A 718 -13.63 -11.26 25.51
C MET A 718 -12.55 -11.98 24.70
N ILE A 719 -11.32 -11.48 24.79
CA ILE A 719 -10.11 -12.16 24.32
C ILE A 719 -8.99 -11.98 25.36
N THR A 720 -8.06 -12.93 25.44
CA THR A 720 -6.93 -12.93 26.38
C THR A 720 -5.67 -13.30 25.63
N ASP A 721 -4.61 -12.51 25.83
CA ASP A 721 -3.32 -12.79 25.22
C ASP A 721 -2.58 -13.94 25.91
N LYS A 722 -1.49 -14.41 25.30
CA LYS A 722 -0.68 -15.51 25.85
C LYS A 722 -0.08 -15.22 27.23
N PHE A 723 0.00 -13.96 27.64
CA PHE A 723 0.54 -13.54 28.93
C PHE A 723 -0.55 -13.39 30.01
N GLY A 724 -1.82 -13.54 29.64
CA GLY A 724 -2.97 -13.45 30.52
C GLY A 724 -3.57 -12.05 30.65
N TYR A 725 -3.23 -11.10 29.78
CA TYR A 725 -3.95 -9.82 29.72
C TYR A 725 -5.24 -10.00 28.94
N SER A 726 -6.36 -9.68 29.57
CA SER A 726 -7.69 -9.87 29.01
C SER A 726 -8.32 -8.54 28.59
N TYR A 727 -9.01 -8.56 27.46
CA TYR A 727 -9.81 -7.46 26.94
C TYR A 727 -11.27 -7.86 26.98
N ILE A 728 -12.11 -7.07 27.65
CA ILE A 728 -13.55 -7.30 27.74
C ILE A 728 -14.27 -6.10 27.16
N LYS A 729 -15.13 -6.34 26.16
CA LYS A 729 -16.08 -5.34 25.66
C LYS A 729 -17.48 -5.67 26.13
N GLY A 730 -18.32 -4.66 26.29
CA GLY A 730 -19.70 -4.86 26.69
C GLY A 730 -20.49 -3.56 26.77
N MET A 731 -21.66 -3.61 27.39
CA MET A 731 -22.50 -2.44 27.59
C MET A 731 -22.55 -2.02 29.04
N TYR A 732 -22.80 -0.75 29.28
CA TYR A 732 -23.12 -0.21 30.58
C TYR A 732 -24.20 0.88 30.48
N GLN A 733 -24.90 1.16 31.58
CA GLN A 733 -25.94 2.20 31.65
C GLN A 733 -25.35 3.60 31.91
N ASP A 734 -26.02 4.43 32.71
CA ASP A 734 -25.65 5.82 33.00
C ASP A 734 -24.20 5.96 33.48
N SER A 735 -23.72 5.04 34.32
CA SER A 735 -22.30 4.94 34.67
C SER A 735 -21.93 3.54 35.15
N ALA A 736 -20.64 3.20 35.03
CA ALA A 736 -20.08 1.94 35.50
C ALA A 736 -18.66 2.14 36.03
N THR A 737 -18.34 1.45 37.12
CA THR A 737 -17.02 1.54 37.78
C THR A 737 -16.17 0.31 37.46
N PHE A 738 -14.95 0.56 37.00
CA PHE A 738 -13.91 -0.42 36.69
C PHE A 738 -12.65 -0.10 37.51
N GLY A 739 -12.55 -0.68 38.71
CA GLY A 739 -11.48 -0.32 39.64
C GLY A 739 -11.61 1.14 40.08
N ASP A 740 -10.55 1.94 39.88
CA ASP A 740 -10.56 3.39 40.16
C ASP A 740 -11.14 4.23 39.01
N THR A 741 -11.42 3.62 37.85
CA THR A 741 -11.97 4.30 36.67
C THR A 741 -13.49 4.29 36.71
N VAL A 742 -14.11 5.46 36.60
CA VAL A 742 -15.57 5.60 36.48
C VAL A 742 -15.90 6.05 35.07
N LEU A 743 -16.66 5.22 34.34
CA LEU A 743 -17.23 5.57 33.04
C LEU A 743 -18.62 6.16 33.25
N SER A 744 -18.93 7.26 32.57
CA SER A 744 -20.24 7.91 32.66
C SER A 744 -20.76 8.29 31.28
N SER A 745 -22.00 7.94 30.97
CA SER A 745 -22.68 8.37 29.75
C SER A 745 -23.10 9.83 29.87
N PRO A 746 -22.77 10.70 28.89
CA PRO A 746 -23.14 12.12 28.93
C PRO A 746 -24.64 12.38 28.72
N TYR A 747 -25.42 11.36 28.34
CA TYR A 747 -26.83 11.52 27.97
C TYR A 747 -27.82 11.22 29.11
N GLY A 748 -27.37 10.55 30.18
CA GLY A 748 -28.14 10.30 31.42
C GLY A 748 -29.45 9.52 31.28
N ILE A 749 -29.72 8.96 30.10
CA ILE A 749 -30.83 8.05 29.76
C ILE A 749 -30.40 7.19 28.57
N GLY A 750 -29.55 6.18 28.76
CA GLY A 750 -29.12 5.31 27.67
C GLY A 750 -28.06 4.28 28.06
N PHE A 751 -27.69 3.44 27.10
CA PHE A 751 -26.62 2.47 27.26
C PHE A 751 -25.41 2.91 26.43
N SER A 752 -24.21 2.82 26.97
CA SER A 752 -22.93 3.04 26.28
C SER A 752 -22.13 1.75 26.20
N THR A 753 -21.23 1.64 25.21
CA THR A 753 -20.32 0.49 25.11
C THR A 753 -19.07 0.78 25.92
N PHE A 754 -18.52 -0.22 26.62
CA PHE A 754 -17.21 -0.16 27.24
C PHE A 754 -16.24 -1.13 26.56
N ILE A 755 -14.95 -0.81 26.66
CA ILE A 755 -13.83 -1.74 26.44
C ILE A 755 -12.86 -1.56 27.61
N THR A 756 -12.41 -2.66 28.22
CA THR A 756 -11.46 -2.62 29.33
C THR A 756 -10.36 -3.65 29.16
N LYS A 757 -9.16 -3.32 29.63
CA LYS A 757 -8.02 -4.23 29.73
C LYS A 757 -7.73 -4.57 31.19
N ILE A 758 -7.53 -5.86 31.45
CA ILE A 758 -7.34 -6.44 32.77
C ILE A 758 -6.05 -7.25 32.78
N ASN A 759 -5.24 -7.14 33.83
CA ASN A 759 -4.03 -7.94 33.99
C ASN A 759 -4.34 -9.38 34.49
N PRO A 760 -3.34 -10.31 34.47
CA PRO A 760 -3.54 -11.70 34.88
C PRO A 760 -3.99 -11.89 36.34
N GLU A 761 -3.74 -10.90 37.20
CA GLU A 761 -4.18 -10.85 38.60
C GLU A 761 -5.62 -10.33 38.75
N GLY A 762 -6.26 -9.90 37.67
CA GLY A 762 -7.61 -9.34 37.65
C GLY A 762 -7.66 -7.86 38.04
N GLU A 763 -6.62 -7.07 37.82
CA GLU A 763 -6.63 -5.64 38.09
C GLU A 763 -6.89 -4.87 36.79
N ILE A 764 -7.76 -3.87 36.84
CA ILE A 764 -8.09 -3.02 35.70
C ILE A 764 -6.89 -2.15 35.39
N LEU A 765 -6.38 -2.23 34.16
CA LEU A 765 -5.31 -1.35 33.68
C LEU A 765 -5.89 -0.07 33.07
N TRP A 766 -6.94 -0.21 32.28
CA TRP A 766 -7.70 0.90 31.70
C TRP A 766 -9.11 0.47 31.33
N ALA A 767 -10.01 1.44 31.23
CA ALA A 767 -11.37 1.26 30.72
C ALA A 767 -11.76 2.51 29.91
N ASN A 768 -12.36 2.29 28.74
CA ASN A 768 -12.83 3.34 27.84
C ASN A 768 -14.31 3.17 27.54
N SER A 769 -14.97 4.29 27.21
CA SER A 769 -16.35 4.31 26.76
C SER A 769 -16.47 4.73 25.30
N ILE A 770 -17.42 4.10 24.60
CA ILE A 770 -17.96 4.53 23.33
C ILE A 770 -19.40 4.98 23.60
N HIS A 771 -19.65 6.27 23.48
CA HIS A 771 -20.96 6.83 23.83
C HIS A 771 -21.91 6.75 22.64
N ASN A 772 -23.12 6.29 22.92
CA ASN A 772 -24.22 6.20 21.96
C ASN A 772 -25.52 6.59 22.67
N TYR A 773 -26.47 7.16 21.92
CA TYR A 773 -27.74 7.64 22.47
C TYR A 773 -28.81 6.54 22.46
N LYS A 774 -28.81 5.67 21.44
CA LYS A 774 -29.77 4.57 21.29
C LYS A 774 -29.14 3.27 21.78
N PHE A 775 -29.96 2.34 22.26
CA PHE A 775 -29.50 1.00 22.60
C PHE A 775 -28.95 0.28 21.36
N ILE A 776 -27.68 -0.12 21.41
CA ILE A 776 -26.96 -0.81 20.33
C ILE A 776 -26.30 -2.05 20.92
N VAL A 777 -26.59 -3.22 20.34
CA VAL A 777 -25.89 -4.46 20.69
C VAL A 777 -24.74 -4.66 19.71
N SER A 778 -23.50 -4.78 20.21
CA SER A 778 -22.35 -5.15 19.39
C SER A 778 -22.15 -6.67 19.41
N THR A 779 -22.68 -7.34 18.39
CA THR A 779 -22.55 -8.79 18.22
C THR A 779 -21.21 -9.22 17.61
N CYS A 780 -20.34 -8.28 17.24
CA CYS A 780 -19.07 -8.59 16.59
C CYS A 780 -18.11 -9.27 17.58
N GLN A 781 -17.48 -10.37 17.16
CA GLN A 781 -16.39 -11.01 17.91
C GLN A 781 -15.20 -10.03 18.08
N ILE A 782 -14.46 -10.21 19.17
CA ILE A 782 -13.28 -9.41 19.53
C ILE A 782 -12.02 -10.26 19.30
N ASP A 783 -10.98 -9.64 18.77
CA ASP A 783 -9.69 -10.28 18.54
C ASP A 783 -8.53 -9.31 18.84
N ASN A 784 -7.33 -9.84 19.01
CA ASN A 784 -6.13 -9.04 19.29
C ASN A 784 -4.95 -9.47 18.42
N ASP A 785 -4.08 -8.52 18.10
CA ASP A 785 -2.84 -8.83 17.39
C ASP A 785 -1.73 -9.29 18.36
N LYS A 786 -0.56 -9.59 17.78
CA LYS A 786 0.65 -10.02 18.51
C LYS A 786 1.27 -8.90 19.37
N ASN A 787 0.96 -7.64 19.07
CA ASN A 787 1.42 -6.46 19.82
C ASN A 787 0.51 -6.17 21.03
N GLY A 788 -0.65 -6.83 21.10
CA GLY A 788 -1.66 -6.62 22.11
C GLY A 788 -2.59 -5.46 21.80
N ASP A 789 -2.66 -5.00 20.55
CA ASP A 789 -3.72 -4.11 20.11
C ASP A 789 -5.01 -4.92 19.94
N VAL A 790 -6.14 -4.30 20.24
CA VAL A 790 -7.44 -4.96 20.30
C VAL A 790 -8.39 -4.40 19.26
N TYR A 791 -9.12 -5.32 18.61
CA TYR A 791 -9.97 -5.06 17.47
C TYR A 791 -11.37 -5.58 17.72
N PHE A 792 -12.36 -4.72 17.54
CA PHE A 792 -13.76 -5.11 17.61
C PHE A 792 -14.61 -4.11 16.87
N GLY A 793 -15.77 -4.57 16.39
CA GLY A 793 -16.69 -3.71 15.66
C GLY A 793 -18.07 -3.62 16.28
N GLY A 794 -19.02 -3.10 15.53
CA GLY A 794 -20.40 -2.92 15.94
C GLY A 794 -21.24 -2.28 14.83
N ASN A 795 -22.45 -1.87 15.18
CA ASN A 795 -23.39 -1.25 14.24
C ASN A 795 -23.85 0.10 14.78
N ALA A 796 -23.69 1.17 14.00
CA ALA A 796 -24.19 2.50 14.29
C ALA A 796 -25.61 2.64 13.75
N VAL A 797 -26.60 2.77 14.64
CA VAL A 797 -28.02 2.83 14.24
C VAL A 797 -28.37 4.20 13.66
N SER A 798 -29.19 4.20 12.60
CA SER A 798 -29.67 5.41 11.91
C SER A 798 -30.16 6.51 12.87
N GLY A 799 -29.56 7.70 12.75
CA GLY A 799 -29.88 8.87 13.58
C GLY A 799 -29.37 8.81 15.03
N ASP A 800 -28.45 7.91 15.35
CA ASP A 800 -27.56 7.99 16.52
C ASP A 800 -26.19 8.57 16.11
N THR A 801 -25.36 8.98 17.06
CA THR A 801 -23.94 9.34 16.83
C THR A 801 -23.09 8.56 17.82
N LEU A 802 -22.09 7.82 17.33
CA LEU A 802 -21.13 7.12 18.19
C LEU A 802 -19.96 8.03 18.50
N TYR A 803 -19.60 8.20 19.77
CA TYR A 803 -18.45 9.00 20.19
C TYR A 803 -17.38 8.14 20.84
N PHE A 804 -16.14 8.30 20.37
CA PHE A 804 -14.93 7.66 20.86
C PHE A 804 -14.00 8.74 21.41
N GLY A 805 -14.30 9.24 22.62
CA GLY A 805 -13.64 10.43 23.13
C GLY A 805 -14.01 11.67 22.31
N SER A 806 -13.02 12.30 21.65
CA SER A 806 -13.25 13.43 20.73
C SER A 806 -13.67 12.99 19.33
N GLU A 807 -13.35 11.76 18.92
CA GLU A 807 -13.73 11.21 17.63
C GLU A 807 -15.20 10.80 17.61
N PHE A 808 -15.84 10.86 16.44
CA PHE A 808 -17.23 10.43 16.30
C PHE A 808 -17.57 9.88 14.92
N ILE A 809 -18.54 8.97 14.89
CA ILE A 809 -19.17 8.44 13.68
C ILE A 809 -20.60 8.92 13.63
N TYR A 810 -20.97 9.51 12.51
CA TYR A 810 -22.36 9.78 12.19
C TYR A 810 -22.82 8.77 11.12
N PRO A 811 -23.66 7.78 11.48
CA PRO A 811 -24.24 6.88 10.51
C PRO A 811 -24.99 7.66 9.44
N SER A 812 -24.97 7.14 8.24
CA SER A 812 -25.76 7.62 7.12
C SER A 812 -27.26 7.55 7.45
N THR A 813 -28.15 7.83 6.50
CA THR A 813 -29.59 7.69 6.75
C THR A 813 -30.04 6.26 7.13
N GLU A 814 -29.10 5.29 7.19
CA GLU A 814 -29.27 3.85 7.40
C GLU A 814 -28.26 3.34 8.46
N ASP A 815 -28.34 2.06 8.87
CA ASP A 815 -27.52 1.49 9.96
C ASP A 815 -26.11 1.11 9.47
N ASP A 816 -25.07 1.86 9.84
CA ASP A 816 -23.70 1.65 9.34
C ASP A 816 -22.89 0.69 10.23
N ALA A 817 -22.26 -0.34 9.66
CA ALA A 817 -21.35 -1.20 10.40
C ALA A 817 -19.97 -0.52 10.59
N PHE A 818 -19.27 -0.81 11.68
CA PHE A 818 -17.94 -0.25 11.96
C PHE A 818 -17.00 -1.27 12.60
N ILE A 819 -15.68 -1.04 12.48
CA ILE A 819 -14.60 -1.78 13.12
C ILE A 819 -13.63 -0.77 13.75
N THR A 820 -13.14 -1.06 14.95
CA THR A 820 -12.27 -0.18 15.74
C THR A 820 -10.99 -0.87 16.14
N LYS A 821 -9.93 -0.07 16.30
CA LYS A 821 -8.66 -0.49 16.90
C LYS A 821 -8.34 0.38 18.11
N TYR A 822 -8.06 -0.27 19.23
CA TYR A 822 -7.40 0.35 20.39
C TYR A 822 -6.01 -0.25 20.55
N ASN A 823 -5.02 0.57 20.87
CA ASN A 823 -3.70 0.05 21.20
C ASN A 823 -3.69 -0.62 22.58
N SER A 824 -2.60 -1.32 22.88
CA SER A 824 -2.41 -1.99 24.18
C SER A 824 -2.48 -1.06 25.41
N MET A 825 -2.33 0.26 25.24
CA MET A 825 -2.43 1.29 26.28
C MET A 825 -3.85 1.86 26.44
N GLY A 826 -4.80 1.47 25.58
CA GLY A 826 -6.18 1.94 25.63
C GLY A 826 -6.43 3.23 24.85
N GLU A 827 -5.52 3.64 23.97
CA GLU A 827 -5.72 4.76 23.06
C GLU A 827 -6.43 4.26 21.80
N LEU A 828 -7.49 4.96 21.40
CA LEU A 828 -8.13 4.71 20.10
C LEU A 828 -7.15 5.07 19.00
N LYS A 829 -6.91 4.14 18.07
CA LYS A 829 -6.07 4.39 16.90
C LYS A 829 -6.88 4.81 15.69
N TRP A 830 -7.93 4.06 15.38
CA TRP A 830 -8.82 4.43 14.29
C TRP A 830 -10.17 3.73 14.42
N VAL A 831 -11.14 4.24 13.66
CA VAL A 831 -12.43 3.60 13.43
C VAL A 831 -12.76 3.63 11.94
N LYS A 832 -13.03 2.46 11.36
CA LYS A 832 -13.43 2.32 9.96
C LYS A 832 -14.90 1.97 9.86
N THR A 833 -15.60 2.54 8.89
CA THR A 833 -17.05 2.37 8.70
C THR A 833 -17.39 1.79 7.33
N MET A 834 -18.45 0.98 7.29
CA MET A 834 -19.08 0.49 6.08
C MET A 834 -20.40 1.26 5.89
N VAL A 835 -20.36 2.32 5.08
CA VAL A 835 -21.43 3.33 4.96
C VAL A 835 -22.58 2.90 4.04
N LYS A 836 -23.81 3.38 4.33
CA LYS A 836 -25.07 3.04 3.65
C LYS A 836 -25.37 1.55 3.71
N SER A 837 -25.13 0.96 4.87
CA SER A 837 -25.42 -0.43 5.09
C SER A 837 -26.83 -0.63 5.68
N TYR A 838 -27.51 -1.70 5.31
CA TYR A 838 -28.38 -2.38 6.28
C TYR A 838 -27.61 -3.62 6.75
N GLY A 839 -26.39 -3.36 7.24
CA GLY A 839 -25.37 -4.35 7.52
C GLY A 839 -25.19 -4.58 9.00
N ARG A 840 -24.74 -5.78 9.36
CA ARG A 840 -24.33 -6.14 10.71
C ARG A 840 -22.97 -6.79 10.63
N LEU A 841 -22.03 -6.31 11.46
CA LEU A 841 -20.76 -7.00 11.67
C LEU A 841 -20.91 -8.07 12.74
N THR A 842 -20.53 -9.31 12.42
CA THR A 842 -20.66 -10.47 13.32
C THR A 842 -19.31 -11.01 13.75
N SER A 843 -18.25 -10.82 12.96
CA SER A 843 -16.93 -11.37 13.26
C SER A 843 -15.81 -10.43 12.85
N ALA A 844 -14.75 -10.43 13.65
CA ALA A 844 -13.43 -9.92 13.30
C ALA A 844 -12.41 -11.03 13.56
N ALA A 845 -11.40 -11.15 12.70
CA ALA A 845 -10.25 -12.03 12.89
C ALA A 845 -8.99 -11.25 12.52
N VAL A 846 -7.94 -11.37 13.34
CA VAL A 846 -6.72 -10.58 13.21
C VAL A 846 -5.53 -11.53 13.22
N TRP A 847 -4.78 -11.54 12.13
CA TRP A 847 -3.48 -12.21 12.09
C TRP A 847 -2.34 -11.27 12.52
N ASP A 848 -2.40 -10.03 12.03
CA ASP A 848 -1.47 -8.94 12.32
C ASP A 848 -2.14 -7.59 12.01
N THR A 849 -1.45 -6.47 12.31
CA THR A 849 -1.92 -5.11 12.08
C THR A 849 -2.36 -4.84 10.63
N SER A 850 -1.71 -5.48 9.66
CA SER A 850 -2.03 -5.39 8.22
C SER A 850 -3.15 -6.34 7.77
N PHE A 851 -3.53 -7.31 8.61
CA PHE A 851 -4.44 -8.40 8.23
C PHE A 851 -5.61 -8.50 9.20
N VAL A 852 -6.48 -7.50 9.11
CA VAL A 852 -7.72 -7.39 9.87
C VAL A 852 -8.88 -7.83 8.99
N TYR A 853 -9.38 -9.03 9.20
CA TYR A 853 -10.53 -9.58 8.50
C TYR A 853 -11.81 -9.25 9.24
N VAL A 854 -12.86 -8.90 8.51
CA VAL A 854 -14.20 -8.70 9.04
C VAL A 854 -15.22 -9.51 8.25
N GLY A 855 -16.27 -9.94 8.93
CA GLY A 855 -17.35 -10.70 8.32
C GLY A 855 -18.70 -10.35 8.95
N GLY A 856 -19.75 -10.43 8.15
CA GLY A 856 -21.07 -10.01 8.57
C GLY A 856 -22.16 -10.35 7.56
N ASP A 857 -23.32 -9.74 7.74
CA ASP A 857 -24.46 -9.82 6.82
C ASP A 857 -24.98 -8.43 6.46
N PHE A 858 -25.61 -8.26 5.30
CA PHE A 858 -26.21 -7.00 4.89
C PHE A 858 -27.44 -7.17 4.00
N LYS A 859 -28.28 -6.13 3.96
CA LYS A 859 -29.40 -6.01 3.02
C LYS A 859 -29.34 -4.68 2.25
N TYR A 860 -29.92 -4.65 1.06
CA TYR A 860 -29.99 -3.53 0.12
C TYR A 860 -28.65 -3.11 -0.46
N SER A 861 -27.77 -2.54 0.36
CA SER A 861 -26.40 -2.24 -0.01
C SER A 861 -25.45 -2.33 1.17
N ILE A 862 -24.17 -2.52 0.87
CA ILE A 862 -23.06 -2.25 1.78
C ILE A 862 -21.91 -1.68 0.95
N ASN A 863 -21.21 -0.68 1.49
CA ASN A 863 -19.98 -0.16 0.90
C ASN A 863 -18.80 -0.65 1.73
N ILE A 864 -17.93 -1.45 1.11
CA ILE A 864 -16.71 -1.96 1.75
C ILE A 864 -15.56 -1.56 0.84
N GLY A 865 -14.68 -0.68 1.31
CA GLY A 865 -13.52 -0.35 0.49
C GLY A 865 -13.89 0.32 -0.85
N GLY A 866 -14.97 1.09 -0.92
CA GLY A 866 -15.39 1.81 -2.14
C GLY A 866 -16.27 0.97 -3.07
N ASP A 867 -16.24 -0.35 -2.91
CA ASP A 867 -17.09 -1.27 -3.66
C ASP A 867 -18.48 -1.37 -3.05
N ILE A 868 -19.47 -1.11 -3.89
CA ILE A 868 -20.88 -1.09 -3.51
C ILE A 868 -21.51 -2.43 -3.90
N PHE A 869 -21.68 -3.26 -2.90
CA PHE A 869 -22.46 -4.48 -3.00
C PHE A 869 -23.95 -4.19 -2.83
N LYS A 870 -24.79 -4.96 -3.50
CA LYS A 870 -26.25 -4.81 -3.45
C LYS A 870 -26.94 -6.15 -3.35
N SER A 871 -27.99 -6.20 -2.53
CA SER A 871 -28.84 -7.39 -2.42
C SER A 871 -30.25 -7.04 -1.95
N GLU A 872 -31.28 -7.66 -2.53
CA GLU A 872 -32.66 -7.55 -2.03
C GLU A 872 -32.93 -8.55 -0.87
N SER A 873 -32.05 -9.53 -0.67
CA SER A 873 -32.01 -10.50 0.45
C SER A 873 -30.90 -10.15 1.45
N VAL A 874 -30.87 -10.85 2.58
CA VAL A 874 -29.80 -10.69 3.58
C VAL A 874 -28.60 -11.55 3.13
N ASN A 875 -27.53 -10.93 2.65
CA ASN A 875 -26.36 -11.67 2.15
C ASN A 875 -25.17 -11.53 3.11
N GLY A 876 -24.39 -12.59 3.25
CA GLY A 876 -23.13 -12.57 3.97
C GLY A 876 -22.05 -11.81 3.20
N PHE A 877 -21.05 -11.31 3.92
CA PHE A 877 -19.82 -10.77 3.34
C PHE A 877 -18.61 -11.14 4.19
N VAL A 878 -17.45 -11.24 3.54
CA VAL A 878 -16.13 -11.35 4.17
C VAL A 878 -15.21 -10.33 3.50
N ALA A 879 -14.42 -9.60 4.30
CA ALA A 879 -13.54 -8.56 3.79
C ALA A 879 -12.25 -8.43 4.61
N LEU A 880 -11.15 -8.04 3.95
CA LEU A 880 -9.89 -7.63 4.56
C LEU A 880 -9.86 -6.09 4.64
N ILE A 881 -9.72 -5.53 5.85
CA ILE A 881 -9.76 -4.09 6.17
C ILE A 881 -8.46 -3.63 6.87
N GLY A 882 -7.30 -4.18 6.46
CA GLY A 882 -5.98 -3.92 7.05
C GLY A 882 -5.61 -2.44 7.25
N ASN A 883 -4.61 -2.17 8.11
CA ASN A 883 -4.11 -0.82 8.41
C ASN A 883 -3.06 -0.32 7.45
N ASP A 884 -2.98 1.00 7.37
CA ASP A 884 -1.72 1.67 7.10
C ASP A 884 -0.71 1.32 8.19
N ILE A 885 0.45 0.84 7.76
CA ILE A 885 1.57 0.49 8.63
C ILE A 885 2.83 1.28 8.24
N ASN A 886 2.70 2.19 7.28
CA ASN A 886 3.82 2.98 6.81
C ASN A 886 3.90 4.25 7.66
N ASP A 887 5.12 4.68 7.95
CA ASP A 887 5.30 6.01 8.52
C ASP A 887 4.94 7.04 7.43
N PRO A 888 4.37 8.19 7.77
CA PRO A 888 4.21 9.29 6.83
C PRO A 888 5.58 9.67 6.26
N GLU A 889 5.68 9.95 4.97
CA GLU A 889 6.95 10.38 4.39
C GLU A 889 7.12 11.90 4.48
N ILE A 890 8.30 12.34 4.89
CA ILE A 890 8.70 13.76 4.83
C ILE A 890 9.45 13.96 3.52
N GLU A 891 8.76 14.45 2.50
CA GLU A 891 9.32 14.77 1.19
C GLU A 891 10.33 15.91 1.26
N THR A 892 9.96 16.98 1.97
CA THR A 892 10.82 18.14 2.17
C THR A 892 10.80 18.55 3.63
N CYS A 893 11.98 18.49 4.26
CA CYS A 893 12.19 19.06 5.59
C CYS A 893 12.58 20.55 5.47
N ALA A 894 12.34 21.34 6.52
CA ALA A 894 12.76 22.73 6.54
C ALA A 894 14.30 22.84 6.47
N SER A 895 14.81 23.86 5.78
CA SER A 895 16.25 24.04 5.58
C SER A 895 16.96 24.63 6.80
N ASP A 896 18.20 24.21 7.02
CA ASP A 896 19.10 24.82 8.00
C ASP A 896 19.14 26.34 7.84
N THR A 897 18.95 27.05 8.95
CA THR A 897 18.70 28.49 8.91
C THR A 897 19.57 29.23 9.94
N SER A 898 20.08 30.40 9.55
CA SER A 898 20.76 31.30 10.47
C SER A 898 19.79 32.31 11.08
N ILE A 899 19.70 32.36 12.40
CA ILE A 899 18.86 33.30 13.15
C ILE A 899 19.74 34.38 13.76
N THR A 900 19.34 35.64 13.63
CA THR A 900 20.08 36.76 14.24
C THR A 900 19.89 36.76 15.75
N LEU A 901 20.99 36.82 16.50
CA LEU A 901 20.96 36.92 17.96
C LEU A 901 20.42 38.28 18.42
N ASP A 902 19.67 38.27 19.51
CA ASP A 902 19.21 39.47 20.20
C ASP A 902 20.31 40.09 21.08
N GLU A 903 19.98 41.19 21.78
CA GLU A 903 20.92 41.91 22.65
C GLU A 903 21.42 41.09 23.85
N ASN A 904 20.79 39.95 24.14
CA ASN A 904 21.12 39.04 25.25
C ASN A 904 21.81 37.75 24.76
N GLU A 905 22.25 37.68 23.50
CA GLU A 905 22.82 36.48 22.87
C GLU A 905 21.83 35.30 22.80
N GLN A 906 20.53 35.58 22.72
CA GLN A 906 19.48 34.58 22.54
C GLN A 906 18.99 34.56 21.09
N LEU A 907 18.55 33.40 20.61
CA LEU A 907 17.76 33.28 19.39
C LEU A 907 16.37 32.77 19.72
N ILE A 908 15.39 33.22 18.94
CA ILE A 908 14.01 32.73 18.98
C ILE A 908 13.89 31.53 18.03
N ILE A 909 13.27 30.44 18.51
CA ILE A 909 12.93 29.29 17.67
C ILE A 909 11.87 29.74 16.65
N PRO A 910 12.12 29.63 15.33
CA PRO A 910 11.13 29.95 14.32
C PRO A 910 10.05 28.85 14.24
N ASP A 911 8.92 29.19 13.64
CA ASP A 911 7.94 28.20 13.21
C ASP A 911 8.41 27.58 11.90
N LEU A 912 8.60 26.27 11.90
CA LEU A 912 9.13 25.47 10.80
C LEU A 912 8.09 24.45 10.29
N THR A 913 6.93 24.33 10.93
CA THR A 913 5.93 23.31 10.56
C THR A 913 5.31 23.60 9.20
N ASP A 914 5.09 24.88 8.85
CA ASP A 914 4.57 25.31 7.54
C ASP A 914 5.56 25.11 6.38
N MET A 915 6.80 24.72 6.68
CA MET A 915 7.85 24.47 5.68
C MET A 915 8.05 22.98 5.39
N ILE A 916 7.22 22.11 5.98
CA ILE A 916 7.23 20.68 5.74
C ILE A 916 6.28 20.35 4.58
N ILE A 917 6.77 19.51 3.67
CA ILE A 917 5.94 18.78 2.71
C ILE A 917 6.04 17.32 3.11
N SER A 918 4.89 16.72 3.41
CA SER A 918 4.75 15.33 3.81
C SER A 918 3.48 14.74 3.23
N PHE A 919 3.51 13.43 3.01
CA PHE A 919 2.39 12.65 2.48
C PHE A 919 2.37 11.28 3.14
N ASP A 920 1.24 10.59 3.03
CA ASP A 920 1.01 9.28 3.65
C ASP A 920 0.09 8.45 2.74
N ASP A 921 0.21 7.12 2.75
CA ASP A 921 -0.48 6.28 1.77
C ASP A 921 -1.95 6.00 2.11
N PHE A 922 -2.36 6.17 3.37
CA PHE A 922 -3.78 6.12 3.76
C PHE A 922 -4.30 7.42 4.37
N THR A 923 -3.44 8.27 4.96
CA THR A 923 -3.85 9.58 5.48
C THR A 923 -3.78 10.64 4.38
N ASN A 924 -4.92 11.30 4.12
CA ASN A 924 -4.95 12.46 3.24
C ASN A 924 -4.00 13.56 3.77
N ASP A 925 -3.13 14.11 2.93
CA ASP A 925 -2.10 15.09 3.29
C ASP A 925 -2.62 16.25 4.15
N THR A 926 -3.87 16.66 3.98
CA THR A 926 -4.49 17.74 4.77
C THR A 926 -4.75 17.38 6.24
N ASN A 927 -4.67 16.10 6.59
CA ASN A 927 -4.98 15.56 7.91
C ASN A 927 -3.73 15.11 8.67
N LEU A 928 -2.53 15.22 8.07
CA LEU A 928 -1.26 14.98 8.75
C LEU A 928 -1.00 16.01 9.84
N ILE A 929 -0.55 15.55 11.01
CA ILE A 929 -0.23 16.39 12.16
C ILE A 929 1.27 16.67 12.15
N VAL A 930 1.65 17.93 11.94
CA VAL A 930 3.05 18.38 11.97
C VAL A 930 3.35 19.11 13.27
N THR A 931 4.33 18.64 14.03
CA THR A 931 4.79 19.25 15.29
C THR A 931 6.29 19.49 15.29
N GLN A 932 6.80 20.43 16.11
CA GLN A 932 8.23 20.69 16.24
C GLN A 932 8.68 20.76 17.71
N ASN A 933 9.92 20.34 17.97
CA ASN A 933 10.57 20.43 19.27
C ASN A 933 12.02 20.94 19.12
N PRO A 934 12.40 22.09 19.72
CA PRO A 934 11.59 22.92 20.62
C PRO A 934 10.42 23.65 19.93
N GLU A 935 9.37 23.98 20.70
CA GLU A 935 8.22 24.73 20.18
C GLU A 935 8.62 26.12 19.65
N SER A 936 7.92 26.57 18.61
CA SER A 936 8.10 27.90 18.03
C SER A 936 7.89 29.01 19.06
N GLY A 937 8.69 30.07 18.96
CA GLY A 937 8.61 31.25 19.82
C GLY A 937 9.39 31.16 21.14
N ILE A 938 10.01 30.01 21.45
CA ILE A 938 10.89 29.86 22.61
C ILE A 938 12.21 30.61 22.39
N TYR A 939 12.70 31.31 23.41
CA TYR A 939 14.04 31.92 23.40
C TYR A 939 15.06 30.95 24.01
N ILE A 940 16.13 30.67 23.28
CA ILE A 940 17.22 29.83 23.75
C ILE A 940 18.53 30.61 23.77
N ASN A 941 19.36 30.36 24.79
CA ASN A 941 20.71 30.93 24.86
C ASN A 941 21.57 30.36 23.73
N SER A 942 22.24 31.24 22.99
CA SER A 942 23.05 30.86 21.83
C SER A 942 24.32 31.70 21.76
N GLY A 943 25.06 31.59 20.66
CA GLY A 943 26.27 32.36 20.36
C GLY A 943 26.53 32.38 18.85
N ASP A 944 27.44 33.24 18.40
CA ASP A 944 27.77 33.34 16.97
C ASP A 944 28.36 32.02 16.45
N GLY A 945 27.71 31.41 15.47
CA GLY A 945 28.03 30.09 14.95
C GLY A 945 27.59 28.91 15.83
N THR A 946 26.86 29.15 16.93
CA THR A 946 26.31 28.07 17.77
C THR A 946 25.09 27.46 17.09
N MET A 947 25.11 26.14 16.94
CA MET A 947 24.04 25.36 16.30
C MET A 947 23.11 24.74 17.34
N HIS A 948 21.81 24.72 17.04
CA HIS A 948 20.77 24.04 17.82
C HIS A 948 19.91 23.21 16.88
N GLU A 949 19.49 22.03 17.34
CA GLU A 949 18.64 21.12 16.57
C GLU A 949 17.17 21.38 16.91
N VAL A 950 16.34 21.44 15.87
CA VAL A 950 14.88 21.43 15.96
C VAL A 950 14.41 20.16 15.26
N VAL A 951 13.76 19.26 16.00
CA VAL A 951 13.17 18.03 15.45
C VAL A 951 11.74 18.32 15.07
N ILE A 952 11.39 18.09 13.81
CA ILE A 952 10.03 18.20 13.30
C ILE A 952 9.49 16.79 13.13
N THR A 953 8.30 16.53 13.65
CA THR A 953 7.62 15.23 13.62
C THR A 953 6.32 15.37 12.81
N VAL A 954 6.16 14.52 11.82
CA VAL A 954 4.90 14.33 11.08
C VAL A 954 4.26 13.04 11.59
N GLU A 955 2.99 13.12 11.94
CA GLU A 955 2.17 12.01 12.43
C GLU A 955 0.94 11.86 11.52
N ASP A 956 0.63 10.63 11.14
CA ASP A 956 -0.54 10.28 10.33
C ASP A 956 -1.82 10.11 11.19
N GLU A 957 -2.97 9.76 10.59
CA GLU A 957 -4.21 9.53 11.34
C GLU A 957 -4.15 8.26 12.20
N GLU A 958 -3.27 7.32 11.87
CA GLU A 958 -3.05 6.03 12.52
C GLU A 958 -2.02 6.09 13.69
N GLY A 959 -1.31 7.22 13.82
CA GLY A 959 -0.27 7.50 14.81
C GLY A 959 1.12 6.97 14.45
N ASN A 960 1.38 6.62 13.19
CA ASN A 960 2.74 6.38 12.70
C ASN A 960 3.45 7.73 12.54
N THR A 961 4.76 7.77 12.80
CA THR A 961 5.48 9.04 12.88
C THR A 961 6.79 9.02 12.12
N LYS A 962 7.07 10.10 11.42
CA LYS A 962 8.38 10.36 10.82
C LYS A 962 8.95 11.66 11.34
N THR A 963 10.26 11.68 11.54
CA THR A 963 10.96 12.88 12.03
C THR A 963 12.01 13.34 11.06
N CYS A 964 12.16 14.66 10.91
CA CYS A 964 13.32 15.28 10.30
C CYS A 964 13.94 16.30 11.26
N THR A 965 15.24 16.57 11.12
CA THR A 965 15.98 17.47 12.02
C THR A 965 16.52 18.66 11.23
N VAL A 966 16.28 19.86 11.76
CA VAL A 966 16.70 21.13 11.18
C VAL A 966 17.70 21.80 12.11
N VAL A 967 18.80 22.29 11.57
CA VAL A 967 19.81 22.99 12.35
C VAL A 967 19.62 24.51 12.24
N ILE A 968 19.38 25.16 13.38
CA ILE A 968 19.35 26.61 13.48
C ILE A 968 20.66 27.14 14.08
N THR A 969 21.29 28.09 13.40
CA THR A 969 22.58 28.67 13.79
C THR A 969 22.43 30.12 14.24
N GLY A 970 22.91 30.44 15.44
CA GLY A 970 22.99 31.83 15.92
C GLY A 970 23.98 32.65 15.09
N SER A 971 23.59 33.85 14.65
CA SER A 971 24.44 34.74 13.86
C SER A 971 24.40 36.19 14.35
N ILE A 972 25.54 36.87 14.32
CA ILE A 972 25.62 38.30 14.62
C ILE A 972 25.53 39.10 13.31
N LYS A 973 24.63 40.08 13.24
CA LYS A 973 24.42 40.92 12.05
C LYS A 973 25.71 41.66 11.64
N THR A 974 26.33 41.26 10.54
CA THR A 974 27.48 41.97 9.92
C THR A 974 27.00 42.92 8.82
N GLY A 975 27.20 44.23 8.99
CA GLY A 975 26.62 45.27 8.13
C GLY A 975 27.27 45.49 6.76
N ILE A 976 27.20 44.51 5.85
CA ILE A 976 27.53 44.72 4.43
C ILE A 976 26.35 44.24 3.57
N GLU A 977 25.64 45.17 2.95
CA GLU A 977 24.60 44.90 1.95
C GLU A 977 25.21 44.78 0.54
N ASN A 978 24.64 43.89 -0.27
CA ASN A 978 25.02 43.51 -1.63
C ASN A 978 25.32 44.69 -2.57
N PHE A 979 26.39 44.59 -3.38
CA PHE A 979 26.62 45.48 -4.52
C PHE A 979 25.77 45.02 -5.71
N SER A 980 24.96 45.92 -6.27
CA SER A 980 24.20 45.71 -7.50
C SER A 980 25.10 45.66 -8.73
N GLU A 981 24.74 44.79 -9.67
CA GLU A 981 25.33 44.55 -10.99
C GLU A 981 25.72 45.82 -11.75
N ASP A 982 27.02 46.14 -11.74
CA ASP A 982 27.68 46.89 -12.80
C ASP A 982 29.15 46.45 -12.83
N GLU A 983 29.44 45.36 -13.56
CA GLU A 983 30.76 44.70 -13.64
C GLU A 983 31.88 45.60 -14.21
N SER A 984 31.54 46.82 -14.65
CA SER A 984 32.45 47.76 -15.32
C SER A 984 33.52 48.40 -14.42
N ASN A 985 33.45 48.21 -13.09
CA ASN A 985 34.39 48.81 -12.13
C ASN A 985 35.29 47.81 -11.37
N LEU A 986 35.18 46.50 -11.62
CA LEU A 986 36.01 45.50 -10.95
C LEU A 986 37.30 45.25 -11.77
N ILE A 987 38.43 45.68 -11.22
CA ILE A 987 39.74 45.46 -11.86
C ILE A 987 40.47 44.35 -11.10
N ILE A 988 40.69 43.22 -11.78
CA ILE A 988 41.49 42.11 -11.23
C ILE A 988 42.97 42.46 -11.40
N TYR A 989 43.70 42.50 -10.29
CA TYR A 989 45.15 42.73 -10.30
C TYR A 989 45.90 41.41 -10.07
N PRO A 990 46.91 41.07 -10.87
CA PRO A 990 47.68 39.84 -10.69
C PRO A 990 48.48 39.89 -9.38
N ASN A 991 48.87 38.72 -8.88
CA ASN A 991 49.66 38.60 -7.66
C ASN A 991 50.96 39.46 -7.77
N PRO A 992 51.22 40.42 -6.86
CA PRO A 992 52.37 41.30 -6.96
C PRO A 992 53.68 40.51 -6.99
N SER A 993 54.61 40.92 -7.85
CA SER A 993 55.95 40.33 -7.97
C SER A 993 56.91 40.77 -6.85
N SER A 994 56.44 41.58 -5.90
CA SER A 994 57.20 42.08 -4.75
C SER A 994 56.39 41.90 -3.45
N ASP A 995 57.06 41.89 -2.29
CA ASP A 995 56.39 41.80 -0.98
C ASP A 995 55.64 43.09 -0.57
N LYS A 996 55.42 44.01 -1.52
CA LYS A 996 54.55 45.17 -1.36
C LYS A 996 53.69 45.41 -2.60
N ILE A 997 52.51 45.96 -2.39
CA ILE A 997 51.71 46.63 -3.43
C ILE A 997 51.78 48.11 -3.16
N GLN A 998 52.11 48.90 -4.18
CA GLN A 998 52.14 50.35 -4.07
C GLN A 998 51.09 50.97 -5.00
N ILE A 999 50.21 51.79 -4.44
CA ILE A 999 49.13 52.45 -5.16
C ILE A 999 49.42 53.95 -5.19
N ASN A 1000 49.62 54.48 -6.39
CA ASN A 1000 49.92 55.88 -6.64
C ASN A 1000 48.70 56.58 -7.26
N PHE A 1001 48.32 57.72 -6.67
CA PHE A 1001 47.21 58.54 -7.13
C PHE A 1001 47.73 59.79 -7.87
N GLU A 1002 47.99 59.67 -9.18
CA GLU A 1002 48.57 60.76 -9.98
C GLU A 1002 47.56 61.88 -10.30
N ASN A 1003 48.03 63.14 -10.28
CA ASN A 1003 47.25 64.35 -10.59
C ASN A 1003 46.02 64.58 -9.69
N ARG A 1004 46.03 64.11 -8.44
CA ARG A 1004 44.97 64.33 -7.43
C ARG A 1004 45.43 65.26 -6.32
N GLU A 1005 44.50 65.83 -5.54
CA GLU A 1005 44.86 66.41 -4.23
C GLU A 1005 45.25 65.26 -3.28
N LEU A 1006 46.54 65.15 -3.01
CA LEU A 1006 47.20 63.91 -2.59
C LEU A 1006 46.97 63.51 -1.11
N ASN A 1007 46.27 64.35 -0.32
CA ASN A 1007 46.08 64.11 1.10
C ASN A 1007 44.75 63.37 1.38
N ASN A 1008 44.78 62.43 2.34
CA ASN A 1008 43.62 61.77 2.95
C ASN A 1008 42.78 60.83 2.06
N ILE A 1009 43.36 60.18 1.04
CA ILE A 1009 42.66 59.08 0.34
C ILE A 1009 42.67 57.86 1.26
N GLU A 1010 41.48 57.38 1.64
CA GLU A 1010 41.32 56.18 2.46
C GLU A 1010 41.15 54.94 1.57
N LEU A 1011 41.95 53.92 1.87
CA LEU A 1011 41.85 52.59 1.30
C LEU A 1011 41.55 51.59 2.41
N LYS A 1012 40.51 50.79 2.22
CA LYS A 1012 40.17 49.66 3.08
C LYS A 1012 40.40 48.35 2.35
N LEU A 1013 41.01 47.40 3.04
CA LEU A 1013 41.26 46.05 2.55
C LEU A 1013 40.28 45.08 3.22
N TYR A 1014 39.62 44.24 2.44
CA TYR A 1014 38.70 43.21 2.94
C TYR A 1014 39.12 41.83 2.45
N ASP A 1015 38.86 40.78 3.24
CA ASP A 1015 38.89 39.40 2.72
C ASP A 1015 37.61 39.07 1.94
N LEU A 1016 37.58 37.89 1.30
CA LEU A 1016 36.42 37.43 0.53
C LEU A 1016 35.15 37.23 1.38
N GLN A 1017 35.28 37.16 2.71
CA GLN A 1017 34.15 37.09 3.64
C GLN A 1017 33.69 38.49 4.09
N GLY A 1018 34.21 39.56 3.47
CA GLY A 1018 33.82 40.94 3.76
C GLY A 1018 34.40 41.49 5.06
N ARG A 1019 35.34 40.80 5.72
CA ARG A 1019 35.96 41.28 6.96
C ARG A 1019 37.06 42.27 6.63
N MET A 1020 37.04 43.43 7.28
CA MET A 1020 38.07 44.46 7.10
C MET A 1020 39.38 44.01 7.72
N ILE A 1021 40.41 43.88 6.89
CA ILE A 1021 41.76 43.46 7.27
C ILE A 1021 42.58 44.65 7.76
N LEU A 1022 42.53 45.78 7.04
CA LEU A 1022 43.24 47.01 7.40
C LEU A 1022 42.66 48.23 6.69
N THR A 1023 42.99 49.40 7.22
CA THR A 1023 42.73 50.71 6.62
C THR A 1023 44.04 51.47 6.47
N LYS A 1024 44.28 52.07 5.31
CA LYS A 1024 45.44 52.91 5.02
C LYS A 1024 45.00 54.25 4.47
N THR A 1025 45.82 55.26 4.68
CA THR A 1025 45.60 56.60 4.15
C THR A 1025 46.81 57.01 3.32
N SER A 1026 46.58 57.69 2.20
CA SER A 1026 47.66 58.20 1.36
C SER A 1026 48.56 59.17 2.13
N ASP A 1027 49.86 59.11 1.86
CA ASP A 1027 50.80 60.12 2.33
C ASP A 1027 50.65 61.45 1.56
N LYS A 1028 51.50 62.44 1.87
CA LYS A 1028 51.45 63.77 1.23
C LYS A 1028 51.75 63.75 -0.27
N GLU A 1029 52.30 62.65 -0.78
CA GLU A 1029 52.60 62.42 -2.19
C GLU A 1029 51.55 61.53 -2.88
N GLY A 1030 50.50 61.13 -2.16
CA GLY A 1030 49.38 60.38 -2.72
C GLY A 1030 49.74 58.92 -2.95
N ILE A 1031 50.59 58.36 -2.10
CA ILE A 1031 51.06 56.99 -2.18
C ILE A 1031 50.50 56.19 -1.01
N ILE A 1032 49.96 55.00 -1.30
CA ILE A 1032 49.61 53.98 -0.31
C ILE A 1032 50.45 52.73 -0.58
N ALA A 1033 51.20 52.27 0.42
CA ALA A 1033 51.94 51.02 0.35
C ALA A 1033 51.35 50.01 1.34
N ILE A 1034 51.09 48.79 0.85
CA ILE A 1034 50.64 47.65 1.65
C ILE A 1034 51.71 46.59 1.56
N TYR A 1035 52.25 46.17 2.70
CA TYR A 1035 53.28 45.15 2.76
C TYR A 1035 52.66 43.79 3.05
N LYS A 1036 53.24 42.73 2.47
CA LYS A 1036 52.83 41.34 2.72
C LYS A 1036 52.81 40.99 4.21
N SER A 1037 53.71 41.56 5.01
CA SER A 1037 53.73 41.35 6.46
C SER A 1037 52.47 41.87 7.18
N GLU A 1038 51.75 42.80 6.58
CA GLU A 1038 50.50 43.36 7.13
C GLU A 1038 49.29 42.48 6.78
N VAL A 1039 49.44 41.56 5.82
CA VAL A 1039 48.41 40.63 5.36
C VAL A 1039 48.87 39.21 5.68
N LYS A 1040 48.50 38.72 6.87
CA LYS A 1040 49.08 37.50 7.48
C LYS A 1040 48.73 36.18 6.79
N LYS A 1041 47.75 36.16 5.89
CA LYS A 1041 47.31 34.96 5.16
C LYS A 1041 47.39 35.21 3.66
N SER A 1042 47.68 34.17 2.88
CA SER A 1042 47.55 34.22 1.43
C SER A 1042 46.08 34.03 1.05
N GLY A 1043 45.59 34.80 0.09
CA GLY A 1043 44.20 34.75 -0.34
C GLY A 1043 43.87 35.87 -1.33
N ILE A 1044 42.61 35.90 -1.77
CA ILE A 1044 42.06 37.00 -2.58
C ILE A 1044 41.54 38.08 -1.62
N TYR A 1045 41.82 39.33 -1.94
CA TYR A 1045 41.42 40.49 -1.14
C TYR A 1045 40.76 41.53 -2.03
N ILE A 1046 39.83 42.28 -1.44
CA ILE A 1046 39.09 43.36 -2.12
C ILE A 1046 39.57 44.70 -1.57
N PHE A 1047 40.03 45.58 -2.46
CA PHE A 1047 40.32 46.98 -2.13
C PHE A 1047 39.06 47.83 -2.31
N LYS A 1048 38.67 48.56 -1.28
CA LYS A 1048 37.69 49.64 -1.39
C LYS A 1048 38.39 50.97 -1.24
N ILE A 1049 38.38 51.76 -2.31
CA ILE A 1049 38.88 53.13 -2.32
C ILE A 1049 37.67 54.04 -2.43
N ASN A 1050 37.39 54.80 -1.38
CA ASN A 1050 36.29 55.77 -1.40
C ASN A 1050 36.84 57.13 -1.83
N ASP A 1051 36.97 57.35 -3.14
CA ASP A 1051 37.43 58.62 -3.70
C ASP A 1051 36.62 59.04 -4.94
N ASN A 1052 35.84 60.11 -4.81
CA ASN A 1052 34.95 60.60 -5.86
C ASN A 1052 35.61 61.65 -6.79
N ARG A 1053 36.94 61.83 -6.71
CA ARG A 1053 37.70 62.79 -7.51
C ARG A 1053 38.21 62.17 -8.82
N THR A 1054 38.31 62.96 -9.89
CA THR A 1054 38.78 62.52 -11.21
C THR A 1054 40.32 62.48 -11.29
N GLY A 1055 40.90 61.39 -11.80
CA GLY A 1055 42.36 61.24 -11.97
C GLY A 1055 42.79 59.78 -12.17
N LYS A 1056 44.08 59.53 -12.43
CA LYS A 1056 44.60 58.17 -12.73
C LYS A 1056 45.05 57.46 -11.44
N ILE A 1057 44.66 56.20 -11.27
CA ILE A 1057 45.18 55.30 -10.23
C ILE A 1057 46.18 54.37 -10.90
N ILE A 1058 47.38 54.26 -10.34
CA ILE A 1058 48.44 53.37 -10.83
C ILE A 1058 48.79 52.40 -9.72
N PHE A 1059 48.68 51.10 -10.02
CA PHE A 1059 49.13 50.02 -9.16
C PHE A 1059 50.52 49.57 -9.63
N ASN A 1060 51.51 49.67 -8.74
CA ASN A 1060 52.91 49.36 -8.96
C ASN A 1060 53.41 48.24 -8.04
#